data_AF-A0AA36N6H4-F1
#
_entry.id   AF-A0AA36N6H4-F1
#
_cell.length_a   1.000
_cell.length_b   1.000
_cell.length_c   1.000
_cell.angle_alpha   90.00
_cell.angle_beta   90.00
_cell.angle_gamma   90.00
#
_symmetry.space_group_name_H-M   'P 1'
#
loop_
_entity.id
_entity.type
_entity.pdbx_description
1 polymer ?
#
loop_
_entity_poly.entity_id
_entity_poly.type
_entity_poly.pdbx_seq_one_letter_code
_entity_poly.pdbx_strand_id
1 'polypeptide(L)'
;MWFLAFALAVTAERTFELFQDFPTSCPEQLQLSGKYRVTSSISIGSACVIDSSNAELELLSPLHFAKTVHIKGQITIRATNPLNEESSCDRSALYPGNDSARFENCHNQGLEAQGGALWVGGDLFVGGVVSFLHSSALGINSSGGGAYVWGKLETGGQMRFHNCSSQNGGALAVGGLKQTGDLVFTNCSAQENGGAVRLEGDFVQSGGNVSFHNCSAKLGGALHTQGFVRVSAGQLLASNCQSSGRGGTLWADTLLQTGGSIDLVDGSGIEGGFAFVHFLNQTRGFLSFRRGWSRSGGCLHAHLGYFSAGEVTFSRCFSTGNAGALSAGHGIRGSTGFKASGILRFEHCYGHTGGAVLVSSGGVDLNGSVTFENCTAADDGGALLVQSGDVVQGDGADVAFRNCSAQNDGGALFLASRFSKIQISGGSMLFENCSGRVGGALSSWGPSLLIEGGRVDLKNCRALQKGGGVYIRGNLTQLGGAVHFERCYLEQGDVKFGQGGGAYVDQHIVTHGGSLSLEHCSALGKGGSLYAGRSLQIIGGVLRIFNSTSYIRGGGIEAGDVGVHGGKLLIDSCKSNKGGALFVSGRVGYQQSGGHAIFRNCSMTKIATHNQHAIQIRVPLGGVAAPAVQAHSPTMGGAIYLQRNDALLTGGRMECVQNTAERGGCLYLLKGDVNLEGGSHTFESCKATLRGGAIAVKTGNVWQRGADVSFNKCEATREGGAVSLQNGDYYQSPKCKLEISRCRSFDYGAGLFVMGKANLSRVELFHNFAWGSGMAMASRQEVFIDQLVFLGEGESVVAAPKVTVRWANCSRASQCRFRGKQLLEVGDLLCAKGSGRLKYGSVAGCVPCRTGRVQLWDGINPECVPCPANAICSNATINVRAGLDVSFANLSRIFRCPNKRACPGGELRGDHRLDFVLCAKGYIGDGCTKCAPTHGTSDDDILSCLECATDPWIKGLQIAKMFAKDALMFGFSAIGLMAAENKHSAFG
;
A
#
# COMPACT_ATOMS: atom_id res chain seq x y z
N MET A 1 -53.45 68.27 -69.16
CA MET A 1 -54.80 68.27 -68.56
C MET A 1 -55.09 66.85 -68.09
N TRP A 2 -55.49 66.69 -66.82
CA TRP A 2 -55.91 65.44 -66.15
C TRP A 2 -54.84 64.38 -65.90
N PHE A 3 -54.04 64.58 -64.83
CA PHE A 3 -53.42 63.50 -64.02
C PHE A 3 -53.00 64.09 -62.68
N LEU A 4 -53.93 64.24 -61.74
CA LEU A 4 -53.66 64.62 -60.34
C LEU A 4 -54.87 64.27 -59.47
N ALA A 5 -55.08 62.96 -59.27
CA ALA A 5 -56.04 62.43 -58.31
C ALA A 5 -55.51 61.09 -57.80
N PHE A 6 -54.63 61.09 -56.79
CA PHE A 6 -54.44 59.96 -55.86
C PHE A 6 -53.54 60.22 -54.63
N ALA A 7 -53.51 61.42 -54.05
CA ALA A 7 -52.75 61.64 -52.81
C ALA A 7 -53.35 62.76 -51.95
N LEU A 8 -54.34 62.43 -51.12
CA LEU A 8 -54.69 63.13 -49.87
C LEU A 8 -55.99 62.53 -49.29
N ALA A 9 -55.88 61.41 -48.56
CA ALA A 9 -56.95 60.91 -47.71
C ALA A 9 -56.39 59.98 -46.61
N VAL A 10 -55.42 60.43 -45.81
CA VAL A 10 -55.15 59.90 -44.46
C VAL A 10 -54.54 61.03 -43.62
N THR A 11 -55.38 61.88 -43.01
CA THR A 11 -54.98 62.68 -41.84
C THR A 11 -55.65 62.06 -40.64
N ALA A 12 -54.83 61.45 -39.79
CA ALA A 12 -55.24 60.77 -38.57
C ALA A 12 -55.95 61.73 -37.61
N GLU A 13 -57.16 61.37 -37.16
CA GLU A 13 -57.71 61.82 -35.89
C GLU A 13 -56.79 61.32 -34.77
N ARG A 14 -55.90 62.18 -34.27
CA ARG A 14 -55.30 61.98 -32.95
C ARG A 14 -56.33 62.41 -31.92
N THR A 15 -57.11 61.46 -31.42
CA THR A 15 -57.81 61.59 -30.15
C THR A 15 -56.76 61.85 -29.06
N PHE A 16 -56.70 63.08 -28.54
CA PHE A 16 -55.94 63.37 -27.32
C PHE A 16 -56.63 62.64 -26.17
N GLU A 17 -56.03 61.56 -25.68
CA GLU A 17 -56.45 60.96 -24.41
C GLU A 17 -56.16 61.96 -23.28
N LEU A 18 -57.20 62.50 -22.67
CA LEU A 18 -57.07 63.45 -21.56
C LEU A 18 -56.62 62.72 -20.29
N PHE A 19 -55.51 63.17 -19.71
CA PHE A 19 -55.09 62.80 -18.37
C PHE A 19 -55.91 63.59 -17.33
N GLN A 20 -56.40 62.92 -16.30
CA GLN A 20 -57.03 63.54 -15.13
C GLN A 20 -55.96 63.87 -14.07
N ASP A 21 -56.13 64.94 -13.29
CA ASP A 21 -55.22 65.17 -12.14
C ASP A 21 -55.42 64.09 -11.07
N PHE A 22 -54.32 63.66 -10.44
CA PHE A 22 -54.38 62.67 -9.39
C PHE A 22 -55.00 63.24 -8.10
N PRO A 23 -55.90 62.49 -7.43
CA PRO A 23 -56.54 62.95 -6.19
C PRO A 23 -55.53 63.24 -5.07
N THR A 24 -55.67 64.40 -4.41
CA THR A 24 -54.76 64.83 -3.33
C THR A 24 -55.05 64.22 -1.96
N SER A 25 -56.10 63.40 -1.84
CA SER A 25 -56.50 62.73 -0.60
C SER A 25 -57.08 61.35 -0.89
N CYS A 26 -57.08 60.46 0.12
CA CYS A 26 -57.66 59.12 0.02
C CYS A 26 -58.65 58.85 1.17
N PRO A 27 -59.97 58.89 0.90
CA PRO A 27 -61.02 58.68 1.88
C PRO A 27 -61.30 57.18 2.09
N GLU A 28 -60.32 56.44 2.62
CA GLU A 28 -60.31 54.97 2.81
C GLU A 28 -60.19 54.13 1.52
N GLN A 29 -60.96 54.42 0.48
CA GLN A 29 -60.88 53.72 -0.81
C GLN A 29 -60.87 54.71 -1.99
N LEU A 30 -59.93 54.53 -2.91
CA LEU A 30 -59.71 55.37 -4.09
C LEU A 30 -59.89 54.52 -5.36
N GLN A 31 -60.99 54.72 -6.07
CA GLN A 31 -61.27 54.03 -7.34
C GLN A 31 -60.56 54.77 -8.50
N LEU A 32 -59.70 54.06 -9.24
CA LEU A 32 -59.00 54.61 -10.40
C LEU A 32 -59.34 53.82 -11.67
N SER A 33 -59.76 54.54 -12.71
CA SER A 33 -59.98 53.98 -14.06
C SER A 33 -59.59 55.02 -15.11
N GLY A 34 -58.71 54.67 -16.05
CA GLY A 34 -58.21 55.60 -17.07
C GLY A 34 -56.83 56.19 -16.76
N LYS A 35 -56.52 57.37 -17.30
CA LYS A 35 -55.20 58.02 -17.21
C LYS A 35 -55.20 59.18 -16.21
N TYR A 36 -54.24 59.17 -15.29
CA TYR A 36 -54.06 60.19 -14.26
C TYR A 36 -52.66 60.80 -14.32
N ARG A 37 -52.49 62.03 -13.84
CA ARG A 37 -51.20 62.73 -13.78
C ARG A 37 -50.97 63.36 -12.42
N VAL A 38 -49.75 63.24 -11.90
CA VAL A 38 -49.27 63.91 -10.70
C VAL A 38 -48.38 65.07 -11.13
N THR A 39 -48.94 66.28 -11.15
CA THR A 39 -48.27 67.51 -11.63
C THR A 39 -47.54 68.30 -10.54
N SER A 40 -47.79 67.99 -9.27
CA SER A 40 -47.15 68.57 -8.09
C SER A 40 -46.93 67.50 -7.04
N SER A 41 -46.04 67.72 -6.06
CA SER A 41 -45.80 66.75 -4.99
C SER A 41 -47.07 66.52 -4.17
N ILE A 42 -47.58 65.30 -4.15
CA ILE A 42 -48.80 64.92 -3.42
C ILE A 42 -48.43 64.02 -2.26
N SER A 43 -48.88 64.35 -1.04
CA SER A 43 -48.71 63.51 0.15
C SER A 43 -50.05 63.06 0.73
N ILE A 44 -50.36 61.77 0.63
CA ILE A 44 -51.57 61.15 1.18
C ILE A 44 -51.30 60.72 2.64
N GLY A 45 -51.84 61.50 3.59
CA GLY A 45 -51.64 61.28 5.03
C GLY A 45 -52.47 60.16 5.67
N SER A 46 -53.45 59.59 4.96
CA SER A 46 -54.37 58.56 5.43
C SER A 46 -54.01 57.17 4.86
N ALA A 47 -54.45 56.11 5.55
CA ALA A 47 -54.42 54.78 4.95
C ALA A 47 -55.39 54.75 3.75
N CYS A 48 -55.01 54.05 2.68
CA CYS A 48 -55.68 54.16 1.39
C CYS A 48 -55.81 52.81 0.70
N VAL A 49 -56.99 52.43 0.21
CA VAL A 49 -57.17 51.28 -0.68
C VAL A 49 -57.38 51.80 -2.10
N ILE A 50 -56.34 51.78 -2.94
CA ILE A 50 -56.45 52.11 -4.36
C ILE A 50 -57.03 50.90 -5.09
N ASP A 51 -58.20 51.03 -5.68
CA ASP A 51 -58.85 49.99 -6.47
C ASP A 51 -58.83 50.42 -7.94
N SER A 52 -58.02 49.74 -8.75
CA SER A 52 -57.63 50.17 -10.08
C SER A 52 -58.06 49.18 -11.15
N SER A 53 -58.81 49.64 -12.14
CA SER A 53 -59.26 48.84 -13.29
C SER A 53 -58.46 49.19 -14.55
N ASN A 54 -57.15 48.87 -14.54
CA ASN A 54 -56.16 49.25 -15.59
C ASN A 54 -55.84 50.75 -15.65
N ALA A 55 -55.74 51.43 -14.51
CA ALA A 55 -55.35 52.84 -14.50
C ALA A 55 -53.87 53.04 -14.89
N GLU A 56 -53.57 54.12 -15.61
CA GLU A 56 -52.22 54.61 -15.91
C GLU A 56 -51.99 55.93 -15.16
N LEU A 57 -50.91 56.03 -14.41
CA LEU A 57 -50.55 57.19 -13.60
C LEU A 57 -49.22 57.77 -14.09
N GLU A 58 -49.24 58.96 -14.68
CA GLU A 58 -48.06 59.70 -15.10
C GLU A 58 -47.52 60.58 -13.96
N LEU A 59 -46.28 60.35 -13.51
CA LEU A 59 -45.63 61.13 -12.48
C LEU A 59 -44.75 62.22 -13.11
N LEU A 60 -45.15 63.49 -12.97
CA LEU A 60 -44.29 64.66 -13.21
C LEU A 60 -43.70 65.22 -11.90
N SER A 61 -44.25 64.80 -10.77
CA SER A 61 -43.80 65.16 -9.43
C SER A 61 -44.00 63.96 -8.49
N PRO A 62 -43.33 63.94 -7.32
CA PRO A 62 -43.42 62.83 -6.38
C PRO A 62 -44.85 62.55 -5.89
N LEU A 63 -45.19 61.27 -5.71
CA LEU A 63 -46.41 60.82 -5.04
C LEU A 63 -46.02 60.08 -3.77
N HIS A 64 -46.39 60.66 -2.63
CA HIS A 64 -46.08 60.19 -1.30
C HIS A 64 -47.33 59.64 -0.63
N PHE A 65 -47.18 58.53 0.06
CA PHE A 65 -48.16 58.03 1.02
C PHE A 65 -47.49 58.04 2.37
N ALA A 66 -48.12 58.62 3.39
CA ALA A 66 -47.62 58.70 4.77
C ALA A 66 -48.27 57.65 5.70
N LYS A 67 -49.12 56.77 5.17
CA LYS A 67 -49.68 55.59 5.84
C LYS A 67 -49.81 54.42 4.87
N THR A 68 -50.36 53.32 5.37
CA THR A 68 -50.60 52.09 4.62
C THR A 68 -51.42 52.28 3.35
N VAL A 69 -50.94 51.77 2.22
CA VAL A 69 -51.68 51.75 0.95
C VAL A 69 -51.94 50.31 0.53
N HIS A 70 -53.18 49.95 0.23
CA HIS A 70 -53.51 48.69 -0.42
C HIS A 70 -53.82 48.95 -1.89
N ILE A 71 -53.22 48.21 -2.81
CA ILE A 71 -53.56 48.29 -4.23
C ILE A 71 -54.36 47.04 -4.61
N LYS A 72 -55.56 47.27 -5.15
CA LYS A 72 -56.43 46.29 -5.77
C LYS A 72 -56.52 46.56 -7.28
N GLY A 73 -56.65 45.50 -8.07
CA GLY A 73 -56.62 45.54 -9.53
C GLY A 73 -55.28 46.02 -10.16
N GLN A 74 -55.30 46.29 -11.46
CA GLN A 74 -54.09 46.56 -12.25
C GLN A 74 -53.82 48.06 -12.37
N ILE A 75 -52.61 48.51 -11.99
CA ILE A 75 -52.16 49.91 -12.14
C ILE A 75 -50.78 49.99 -12.79
N THR A 76 -50.58 50.95 -13.70
CA THR A 76 -49.27 51.29 -14.28
C THR A 76 -48.89 52.70 -13.88
N ILE A 77 -47.72 52.89 -13.32
CA ILE A 77 -47.17 54.18 -12.87
C ILE A 77 -45.93 54.46 -13.70
N ARG A 78 -45.90 55.57 -14.43
CA ARG A 78 -44.81 55.95 -15.33
C ARG A 78 -44.34 57.36 -15.02
N ALA A 79 -43.04 57.57 -14.83
CA ALA A 79 -42.50 58.93 -14.77
C ALA A 79 -42.02 59.35 -16.18
N THR A 80 -42.32 60.57 -16.60
CA THR A 80 -41.86 61.12 -17.89
C THR A 80 -40.67 62.08 -17.75
N ASN A 81 -40.43 62.59 -16.54
CA ASN A 81 -39.25 63.40 -16.20
C ASN A 81 -38.56 62.86 -14.93
N PRO A 82 -37.25 63.11 -14.75
CA PRO A 82 -36.59 62.86 -13.48
C PRO A 82 -37.26 63.64 -12.34
N LEU A 83 -37.44 62.98 -11.20
CA LEU A 83 -37.98 63.57 -9.99
C LEU A 83 -36.81 64.19 -9.19
N ASN A 84 -36.83 65.50 -9.01
CA ASN A 84 -35.68 66.30 -8.52
C ASN A 84 -35.76 66.71 -7.04
N GLU A 85 -36.64 66.11 -6.23
CA GLU A 85 -36.81 66.51 -4.83
C GLU A 85 -36.20 65.50 -3.85
N GLU A 86 -35.51 66.02 -2.82
CA GLU A 86 -35.10 65.29 -1.61
C GLU A 86 -36.36 64.77 -0.89
N SER A 87 -36.82 63.61 -1.32
CA SER A 87 -38.03 62.99 -0.81
C SER A 87 -37.71 62.24 0.48
N SER A 88 -37.64 63.00 1.58
CA SER A 88 -37.79 62.47 2.93
C SER A 88 -39.27 62.18 3.18
N CYS A 89 -39.70 60.93 3.09
CA CYS A 89 -40.97 60.52 3.65
C CYS A 89 -40.75 59.86 5.01
N ASP A 90 -41.82 59.77 5.81
CA ASP A 90 -41.80 59.14 7.12
C ASP A 90 -42.97 58.13 7.18
N ARG A 91 -42.64 56.86 7.48
CA ARG A 91 -43.50 55.71 7.87
C ARG A 91 -44.78 55.40 7.07
N SER A 92 -44.64 54.57 6.02
CA SER A 92 -45.80 53.97 5.34
C SER A 92 -45.54 52.53 4.94
N ALA A 93 -46.60 51.73 4.83
CA ALA A 93 -46.57 50.37 4.31
C ALA A 93 -47.35 50.32 2.98
N LEU A 94 -47.01 49.40 2.09
CA LEU A 94 -47.76 49.18 0.84
C LEU A 94 -48.13 47.69 0.75
N TYR A 95 -49.36 47.40 0.32
CA TYR A 95 -50.00 46.08 0.29
C TYR A 95 -50.73 45.88 -1.05
N PRO A 96 -50.04 45.62 -2.15
CA PRO A 96 -50.70 45.04 -3.31
C PRO A 96 -51.32 43.70 -2.90
N GLY A 97 -52.65 43.58 -3.07
CA GLY A 97 -53.41 42.33 -2.86
C GLY A 97 -53.02 41.26 -3.89
N ASN A 98 -53.96 40.44 -4.37
CA ASN A 98 -53.71 39.45 -5.44
C ASN A 98 -53.52 40.08 -6.84
N ASP A 99 -53.22 41.38 -6.90
CA ASP A 99 -53.34 42.22 -8.09
C ASP A 99 -51.98 42.74 -8.59
N SER A 100 -51.93 43.49 -9.70
CA SER A 100 -50.67 43.85 -10.36
C SER A 100 -50.34 45.35 -10.40
N ALA A 101 -49.11 45.72 -10.03
CA ALA A 101 -48.58 47.08 -10.15
C ALA A 101 -47.32 47.11 -11.04
N ARG A 102 -47.22 48.10 -11.93
CA ARG A 102 -46.07 48.28 -12.83
C ARG A 102 -45.51 49.69 -12.72
N PHE A 103 -44.21 49.83 -12.47
CA PHE A 103 -43.47 51.08 -12.39
C PHE A 103 -42.48 51.17 -13.56
N GLU A 104 -42.49 52.26 -14.32
CA GLU A 104 -41.64 52.43 -15.50
C GLU A 104 -40.94 53.80 -15.56
N ASN A 105 -39.66 53.78 -15.94
CA ASN A 105 -38.84 54.98 -16.19
C ASN A 105 -38.80 55.97 -15.01
N CYS A 106 -38.87 55.46 -13.78
CA CYS A 106 -38.82 56.29 -12.59
C CYS A 106 -37.38 56.60 -12.20
N HIS A 107 -37.00 57.88 -12.23
CA HIS A 107 -35.64 58.32 -11.93
C HIS A 107 -35.65 59.35 -10.79
N ASN A 108 -35.02 59.02 -9.67
CA ASN A 108 -34.85 59.94 -8.53
C ASN A 108 -33.43 60.53 -8.53
N GLN A 109 -33.33 61.86 -8.64
CA GLN A 109 -32.05 62.59 -8.70
C GLN A 109 -31.69 63.31 -7.41
N GLY A 110 -32.45 63.11 -6.32
CA GLY A 110 -32.10 63.69 -5.01
C GLY A 110 -30.71 63.26 -4.55
N LEU A 111 -30.01 64.14 -3.81
CA LEU A 111 -28.66 63.88 -3.33
C LEU A 111 -28.59 62.58 -2.53
N GLU A 112 -29.57 62.31 -1.66
CA GLU A 112 -29.73 61.06 -0.92
C GLU A 112 -30.94 60.25 -1.43
N ALA A 113 -31.08 60.09 -2.75
CA ALA A 113 -32.22 59.41 -3.36
C ALA A 113 -32.45 57.99 -2.79
N GLN A 114 -33.53 57.80 -2.03
CA GLN A 114 -33.98 56.51 -1.54
C GLN A 114 -35.19 56.07 -2.38
N GLY A 115 -35.05 55.01 -3.18
CA GLY A 115 -36.09 54.56 -4.10
C GLY A 115 -36.10 55.36 -5.41
N GLY A 116 -35.89 54.69 -6.55
CA GLY A 116 -36.09 55.33 -7.85
C GLY A 116 -37.57 55.44 -8.24
N ALA A 117 -38.37 54.41 -7.95
CA ALA A 117 -39.81 54.39 -8.21
C ALA A 117 -40.67 54.35 -6.94
N LEU A 118 -40.22 53.64 -5.92
CA LEU A 118 -40.97 53.41 -4.70
C LEU A 118 -40.11 53.58 -3.46
N TRP A 119 -40.60 54.33 -2.49
CA TRP A 119 -40.02 54.46 -1.15
C TRP A 119 -41.05 54.08 -0.09
N VAL A 120 -40.64 53.26 0.89
CA VAL A 120 -41.49 52.73 1.95
C VAL A 120 -40.77 52.89 3.29
N GLY A 121 -41.26 53.77 4.17
CA GLY A 121 -40.65 54.00 5.50
C GLY A 121 -40.94 52.91 6.54
N GLY A 122 -41.83 51.98 6.25
CA GLY A 122 -42.19 50.84 7.11
C GLY A 122 -41.99 49.49 6.41
N ASP A 123 -42.84 48.53 6.75
CA ASP A 123 -42.85 47.20 6.13
C ASP A 123 -43.64 47.21 4.79
N LEU A 124 -43.24 46.38 3.84
CA LEU A 124 -43.89 46.19 2.54
C LEU A 124 -44.35 44.73 2.41
N PHE A 125 -45.63 44.51 2.07
CA PHE A 125 -46.17 43.17 1.86
C PHE A 125 -46.68 43.01 0.42
N VAL A 126 -46.16 42.05 -0.33
CA VAL A 126 -46.56 41.84 -1.73
C VAL A 126 -47.26 40.50 -1.91
N GLY A 127 -48.57 40.52 -2.17
CA GLY A 127 -49.37 39.32 -2.49
C GLY A 127 -49.49 39.02 -3.99
N GLY A 128 -49.38 40.05 -4.83
CA GLY A 128 -49.65 39.98 -6.27
C GLY A 128 -48.42 40.20 -7.15
N VAL A 129 -48.55 40.82 -8.32
CA VAL A 129 -47.45 40.98 -9.28
C VAL A 129 -46.96 42.43 -9.32
N VAL A 130 -45.73 42.70 -8.88
CA VAL A 130 -45.13 44.04 -8.93
C VAL A 130 -43.95 44.07 -9.90
N SER A 131 -43.89 45.01 -10.83
CA SER A 131 -42.77 45.12 -11.79
C SER A 131 -42.17 46.52 -11.78
N PHE A 132 -40.84 46.62 -11.73
CA PHE A 132 -40.05 47.84 -11.83
C PHE A 132 -39.17 47.77 -13.08
N LEU A 133 -39.36 48.69 -14.01
CA LEU A 133 -38.67 48.69 -15.30
C LEU A 133 -37.93 50.02 -15.48
N HIS A 134 -36.64 49.95 -15.82
CA HIS A 134 -35.81 51.11 -16.19
C HIS A 134 -35.79 52.20 -15.11
N SER A 135 -35.75 51.82 -13.83
CA SER A 135 -35.82 52.77 -12.72
C SER A 135 -34.44 53.02 -12.11
N SER A 136 -34.13 54.25 -11.68
CA SER A 136 -32.83 54.55 -11.07
C SER A 136 -32.89 55.56 -9.93
N ALA A 137 -31.95 55.43 -8.98
CA ALA A 137 -31.65 56.44 -7.97
C ALA A 137 -30.22 56.96 -8.21
N LEU A 138 -30.05 58.25 -8.53
CA LEU A 138 -28.80 58.81 -9.07
C LEU A 138 -27.97 59.62 -8.05
N GLY A 139 -28.45 59.73 -6.81
CA GLY A 139 -27.78 60.44 -5.72
C GLY A 139 -26.52 59.76 -5.16
N ILE A 140 -25.73 60.54 -4.41
CA ILE A 140 -24.63 60.04 -3.58
C ILE A 140 -25.26 59.41 -2.32
N ASN A 141 -24.87 58.19 -1.99
CA ASN A 141 -25.51 57.29 -1.03
C ASN A 141 -26.93 56.84 -1.42
N SER A 142 -27.31 56.99 -2.69
CA SER A 142 -28.61 56.52 -3.17
C SER A 142 -28.80 55.03 -2.98
N SER A 143 -30.04 54.63 -2.69
CA SER A 143 -30.37 53.23 -2.38
C SER A 143 -31.67 52.80 -3.05
N GLY A 144 -31.71 51.61 -3.64
CA GLY A 144 -32.92 51.01 -4.21
C GLY A 144 -33.38 51.64 -5.54
N GLY A 145 -32.74 51.33 -6.65
CA GLY A 145 -33.05 51.98 -7.94
C GLY A 145 -34.48 51.74 -8.44
N GLY A 146 -35.11 50.61 -8.07
CA GLY A 146 -36.55 50.41 -8.21
C GLY A 146 -37.28 50.79 -6.93
N ALA A 147 -36.96 50.12 -5.83
CA ALA A 147 -37.63 50.29 -4.54
C ALA A 147 -36.67 50.39 -3.35
N TYR A 148 -37.02 51.23 -2.39
CA TYR A 148 -36.40 51.32 -1.07
C TYR A 148 -37.44 51.04 0.02
N VAL A 149 -37.12 50.13 0.95
CA VAL A 149 -38.01 49.74 2.06
C VAL A 149 -37.22 49.76 3.36
N TRP A 150 -37.48 50.74 4.23
CA TRP A 150 -36.76 50.86 5.51
C TRP A 150 -37.01 49.65 6.43
N GLY A 151 -38.24 49.14 6.46
CA GLY A 151 -38.64 47.98 7.27
C GLY A 151 -38.35 46.64 6.57
N LYS A 152 -39.27 45.69 6.75
CA LYS A 152 -39.21 44.36 6.14
C LYS A 152 -40.06 44.29 4.89
N LEU A 153 -39.55 43.62 3.86
CA LEU A 153 -40.32 43.19 2.70
C LEU A 153 -40.72 41.72 2.88
N GLU A 154 -42.02 41.44 2.95
CA GLU A 154 -42.56 40.09 2.82
C GLU A 154 -43.27 39.91 1.47
N THR A 155 -42.86 38.93 0.67
CA THR A 155 -43.51 38.66 -0.62
C THR A 155 -44.01 37.21 -0.73
N GLY A 156 -45.32 37.07 -0.96
CA GLY A 156 -45.97 35.83 -1.40
C GLY A 156 -46.31 35.84 -2.89
N GLY A 157 -46.29 37.01 -3.53
CA GLY A 157 -46.53 37.20 -4.95
C GLY A 157 -45.25 37.24 -5.79
N GLN A 158 -45.33 37.82 -6.98
CA GLN A 158 -44.20 37.94 -7.90
C GLN A 158 -43.68 39.38 -7.96
N MET A 159 -42.38 39.59 -7.78
CA MET A 159 -41.75 40.89 -8.09
C MET A 159 -40.71 40.77 -9.19
N ARG A 160 -40.69 41.73 -10.12
CA ARG A 160 -39.72 41.78 -11.22
C ARG A 160 -39.01 43.13 -11.24
N PHE A 161 -37.71 43.12 -11.42
CA PHE A 161 -36.88 44.31 -11.57
C PHE A 161 -36.04 44.16 -12.84
N HIS A 162 -36.10 45.16 -13.73
CA HIS A 162 -35.40 45.12 -15.01
C HIS A 162 -34.70 46.45 -15.30
N ASN A 163 -33.40 46.40 -15.60
CA ASN A 163 -32.57 47.57 -15.89
C ASN A 163 -32.67 48.65 -14.80
N CYS A 164 -32.53 48.25 -13.54
CA CYS A 164 -32.55 49.18 -12.41
C CYS A 164 -31.13 49.52 -11.92
N SER A 165 -30.90 50.76 -11.49
CA SER A 165 -29.58 51.16 -10.98
C SER A 165 -29.61 52.12 -9.79
N SER A 166 -28.61 52.01 -8.91
CA SER A 166 -28.40 52.92 -7.77
C SER A 166 -26.94 52.91 -7.28
N GLN A 167 -26.61 53.60 -6.19
CA GLN A 167 -25.33 53.36 -5.50
C GLN A 167 -25.36 52.07 -4.67
N ASN A 168 -26.52 51.72 -4.08
CA ASN A 168 -26.69 50.62 -3.15
C ASN A 168 -28.01 49.88 -3.39
N GLY A 169 -27.98 48.59 -3.72
CA GLY A 169 -29.21 47.87 -4.08
C GLY A 169 -29.76 48.38 -5.40
N GLY A 170 -29.15 47.98 -6.52
CA GLY A 170 -29.46 48.55 -7.84
C GLY A 170 -30.93 48.48 -8.20
N ALA A 171 -31.62 47.43 -7.75
CA ALA A 171 -33.07 47.28 -7.85
C ALA A 171 -33.78 47.56 -6.52
N LEU A 172 -33.32 46.92 -5.44
CA LEU A 172 -34.01 46.90 -4.16
C LEU A 172 -33.01 47.14 -3.03
N ALA A 173 -33.34 48.07 -2.14
CA ALA A 173 -32.67 48.22 -0.85
C ALA A 173 -33.72 48.04 0.25
N VAL A 174 -33.48 47.10 1.19
CA VAL A 174 -34.47 46.80 2.24
C VAL A 174 -33.87 46.42 3.59
N GLY A 175 -34.53 46.76 4.69
CA GLY A 175 -34.12 46.40 6.05
C GLY A 175 -34.09 44.89 6.31
N GLY A 176 -35.06 44.13 5.78
CA GLY A 176 -35.01 42.66 5.75
C GLY A 176 -35.96 42.07 4.71
N LEU A 177 -35.64 40.92 4.14
CA LEU A 177 -36.40 40.33 3.04
C LEU A 177 -36.82 38.90 3.38
N LYS A 178 -38.14 38.65 3.44
CA LYS A 178 -38.72 37.31 3.56
C LYS A 178 -39.56 36.99 2.33
N GLN A 179 -39.19 35.93 1.64
CA GLN A 179 -39.79 35.58 0.36
C GLN A 179 -40.35 34.15 0.38
N THR A 180 -41.56 34.04 -0.17
CA THR A 180 -42.29 32.79 -0.46
C THR A 180 -42.79 32.72 -1.91
N GLY A 181 -43.01 33.87 -2.58
CA GLY A 181 -43.34 33.97 -4.02
C GLY A 181 -42.16 34.35 -4.92
N ASP A 182 -42.34 34.61 -6.20
CA ASP A 182 -41.19 34.73 -7.13
C ASP A 182 -40.52 36.12 -7.14
N LEU A 183 -39.18 36.17 -7.16
CA LEU A 183 -38.40 37.39 -7.32
C LEU A 183 -37.47 37.27 -8.53
N VAL A 184 -37.54 38.23 -9.46
CA VAL A 184 -36.71 38.23 -10.67
C VAL A 184 -35.99 39.57 -10.80
N PHE A 185 -34.67 39.53 -10.90
CA PHE A 185 -33.81 40.69 -11.11
C PHE A 185 -32.98 40.49 -12.38
N THR A 186 -33.10 41.41 -13.34
CA THR A 186 -32.41 41.31 -14.63
C THR A 186 -31.73 42.62 -14.98
N ASN A 187 -30.43 42.58 -15.29
CA ASN A 187 -29.62 43.73 -15.68
C ASN A 187 -29.62 44.86 -14.64
N CYS A 188 -29.55 44.52 -13.36
CA CYS A 188 -29.52 45.51 -12.27
C CYS A 188 -28.09 45.81 -11.84
N SER A 189 -27.76 47.08 -11.57
CA SER A 189 -26.40 47.45 -11.16
C SER A 189 -26.35 48.43 -10.00
N ALA A 190 -25.35 48.26 -9.14
CA ALA A 190 -25.03 49.18 -8.06
C ALA A 190 -23.57 49.63 -8.13
N GLN A 191 -23.24 50.83 -7.67
CA GLN A 191 -21.84 51.28 -7.62
C GLN A 191 -21.06 50.66 -6.45
N GLU A 192 -21.72 50.45 -5.31
CA GLU A 192 -21.10 49.94 -4.09
C GLU A 192 -21.63 48.54 -3.72
N ASN A 193 -22.81 48.42 -3.12
CA ASN A 193 -23.25 47.17 -2.49
C ASN A 193 -24.53 46.63 -3.12
N GLY A 194 -24.55 45.34 -3.48
CA GLY A 194 -25.75 44.64 -3.90
C GLY A 194 -26.25 45.09 -5.26
N GLY A 195 -25.76 44.49 -6.35
CA GLY A 195 -26.09 44.96 -7.70
C GLY A 195 -27.58 44.91 -8.02
N ALA A 196 -28.29 43.92 -7.48
CA ALA A 196 -29.75 43.90 -7.45
C ALA A 196 -30.28 44.30 -6.07
N VAL A 197 -29.82 43.62 -5.01
CA VAL A 197 -30.41 43.71 -3.67
C VAL A 197 -29.35 44.06 -2.63
N ARG A 198 -29.60 45.13 -1.87
CA ARG A 198 -28.89 45.43 -0.62
C ARG A 198 -29.81 45.22 0.58
N LEU A 199 -29.34 44.49 1.57
CA LEU A 199 -30.02 44.28 2.84
C LEU A 199 -29.20 44.77 4.02
N GLU A 200 -29.87 45.36 5.01
CA GLU A 200 -29.29 45.65 6.32
C GLU A 200 -29.43 44.44 7.26
N GLY A 201 -30.53 43.70 7.16
CA GLY A 201 -30.82 42.49 7.90
C GLY A 201 -30.90 41.23 7.02
N ASP A 202 -31.73 40.28 7.43
CA ASP A 202 -31.71 38.92 6.87
C ASP A 202 -32.46 38.79 5.54
N PHE A 203 -31.94 37.91 4.68
CA PHE A 203 -32.65 37.31 3.57
C PHE A 203 -33.19 35.94 3.97
N VAL A 204 -34.50 35.73 3.91
CA VAL A 204 -35.15 34.46 4.26
C VAL A 204 -36.00 33.98 3.11
N GLN A 205 -35.54 32.93 2.42
CA GLN A 205 -36.29 32.21 1.42
C GLN A 205 -36.89 30.93 2.02
N SER A 206 -38.23 30.84 1.94
CA SER A 206 -39.02 29.71 2.46
C SER A 206 -39.93 29.06 1.42
N GLY A 207 -39.84 29.49 0.15
CA GLY A 207 -40.59 29.00 -0.99
C GLY A 207 -40.15 29.71 -2.28
N GLY A 208 -40.91 29.55 -3.36
CA GLY A 208 -40.77 30.31 -4.61
C GLY A 208 -39.39 30.26 -5.29
N ASN A 209 -39.24 31.03 -6.37
CA ASN A 209 -37.99 31.15 -7.12
C ASN A 209 -37.43 32.58 -7.01
N VAL A 210 -36.14 32.69 -6.70
CA VAL A 210 -35.40 33.96 -6.70
C VAL A 210 -34.32 33.86 -7.77
N SER A 211 -34.36 34.73 -8.77
CA SER A 211 -33.42 34.69 -9.90
C SER A 211 -32.73 36.03 -10.13
N PHE A 212 -31.41 36.00 -10.24
CA PHE A 212 -30.56 37.15 -10.59
C PHE A 212 -29.86 36.91 -11.93
N HIS A 213 -29.97 37.85 -12.86
CA HIS A 213 -29.36 37.76 -14.17
C HIS A 213 -28.64 39.05 -14.53
N ASN A 214 -27.36 38.96 -14.91
CA ASN A 214 -26.55 40.10 -15.37
C ASN A 214 -26.48 41.24 -14.34
N CYS A 215 -26.29 40.93 -13.06
CA CYS A 215 -26.21 41.94 -12.01
C CYS A 215 -24.76 42.31 -11.68
N SER A 216 -24.48 43.57 -11.35
CA SER A 216 -23.12 43.99 -11.01
C SER A 216 -23.02 45.00 -9.86
N ALA A 217 -21.98 44.87 -9.03
CA ALA A 217 -21.66 45.82 -7.96
C ALA A 217 -20.18 45.79 -7.58
N LYS A 218 -19.75 46.61 -6.60
CA LYS A 218 -18.43 46.47 -5.99
C LYS A 218 -18.37 45.39 -4.93
N LEU A 219 -19.44 45.16 -4.17
CA LEU A 219 -19.58 44.04 -3.23
C LEU A 219 -20.94 43.35 -3.45
N GLY A 220 -20.96 42.02 -3.59
CA GLY A 220 -22.19 41.26 -3.81
C GLY A 220 -22.87 41.65 -5.12
N GLY A 221 -22.37 41.17 -6.26
CA GLY A 221 -22.85 41.62 -7.58
C GLY A 221 -24.35 41.43 -7.83
N ALA A 222 -25.00 40.51 -7.12
CA ALA A 222 -26.46 40.40 -7.07
C ALA A 222 -27.01 40.79 -5.69
N LEU A 223 -26.54 40.13 -4.63
CA LEU A 223 -27.06 40.26 -3.28
C LEU A 223 -25.94 40.61 -2.29
N HIS A 224 -26.17 41.65 -1.50
CA HIS A 224 -25.29 42.01 -0.38
C HIS A 224 -26.12 42.14 0.91
N THR A 225 -25.71 41.42 1.96
CA THR A 225 -26.29 41.55 3.31
C THR A 225 -25.21 41.45 4.39
N GLN A 226 -25.33 42.20 5.48
CA GLN A 226 -24.52 42.00 6.69
C GLN A 226 -25.12 40.95 7.65
N GLY A 227 -26.32 40.44 7.35
CA GLY A 227 -27.01 39.41 8.12
C GLY A 227 -26.93 38.03 7.50
N PHE A 228 -27.96 37.23 7.75
CA PHE A 228 -28.08 35.87 7.27
C PHE A 228 -28.72 35.80 5.88
N VAL A 229 -28.21 34.92 5.02
CA VAL A 229 -28.96 34.37 3.89
C VAL A 229 -29.44 32.99 4.27
N ARG A 230 -30.75 32.84 4.48
CA ARG A 230 -31.39 31.58 4.87
C ARG A 230 -32.24 31.03 3.73
N VAL A 231 -31.88 29.86 3.22
CA VAL A 231 -32.66 29.15 2.20
C VAL A 231 -33.15 27.83 2.79
N SER A 232 -34.47 27.67 2.90
CA SER A 232 -35.10 26.48 3.49
C SER A 232 -35.93 25.66 2.50
N ALA A 233 -36.44 26.30 1.44
CA ALA A 233 -37.14 25.68 0.31
C ALA A 233 -37.05 26.62 -0.91
N GLY A 234 -37.56 26.19 -2.07
CA GLY A 234 -37.50 26.98 -3.31
C GLY A 234 -36.16 26.92 -4.04
N GLN A 235 -36.00 27.76 -5.06
CA GLN A 235 -34.78 27.88 -5.86
C GLN A 235 -34.20 29.30 -5.78
N LEU A 236 -32.89 29.41 -5.57
CA LEU A 236 -32.11 30.63 -5.76
C LEU A 236 -31.17 30.40 -6.94
N LEU A 237 -31.42 31.10 -8.04
CA LEU A 237 -30.61 31.05 -9.26
C LEU A 237 -29.87 32.38 -9.45
N ALA A 238 -28.60 32.33 -9.78
CA ALA A 238 -27.90 33.52 -10.26
C ALA A 238 -27.02 33.19 -11.46
N SER A 239 -27.04 34.06 -12.47
CA SER A 239 -26.20 33.89 -13.66
C SER A 239 -25.57 35.20 -14.12
N ASN A 240 -24.29 35.15 -14.50
CA ASN A 240 -23.56 36.30 -15.04
C ASN A 240 -23.55 37.51 -14.09
N CYS A 241 -23.40 37.25 -12.79
CA CYS A 241 -23.33 38.28 -11.77
C CYS A 241 -21.88 38.56 -11.37
N GLN A 242 -21.49 39.84 -11.32
CA GLN A 242 -20.09 40.24 -11.25
C GLN A 242 -19.84 41.26 -10.14
N SER A 243 -18.72 41.12 -9.45
CA SER A 243 -18.24 42.05 -8.44
C SER A 243 -16.83 42.54 -8.76
N SER A 244 -16.56 43.84 -8.63
CA SER A 244 -15.19 44.37 -8.67
C SER A 244 -14.44 44.18 -7.34
N GLY A 245 -15.09 43.64 -6.31
CA GLY A 245 -14.56 43.38 -4.97
C GLY A 245 -14.90 41.96 -4.49
N ARG A 246 -15.52 41.82 -3.33
CA ARG A 246 -15.83 40.51 -2.71
C ARG A 246 -17.23 40.03 -3.08
N GLY A 247 -17.35 38.73 -3.32
CA GLY A 247 -18.64 38.06 -3.57
C GLY A 247 -19.23 38.43 -4.92
N GLY A 248 -18.81 37.74 -5.98
CA GLY A 248 -19.22 38.05 -7.35
C GLY A 248 -20.74 38.14 -7.55
N THR A 249 -21.46 37.23 -6.90
CA THR A 249 -22.93 37.22 -6.84
C THR A 249 -23.42 37.60 -5.44
N LEU A 250 -22.86 36.97 -4.41
CA LEU A 250 -23.36 37.02 -3.04
C LEU A 250 -22.27 37.50 -2.09
N TRP A 251 -22.61 38.49 -1.27
CA TRP A 251 -21.87 38.84 -0.07
C TRP A 251 -22.81 38.72 1.14
N ALA A 252 -22.43 37.89 2.12
CA ALA A 252 -23.21 37.69 3.34
C ALA A 252 -22.30 37.46 4.55
N ASP A 253 -22.79 37.73 5.76
CA ASP A 253 -22.09 37.24 6.95
C ASP A 253 -22.21 35.71 7.04
N THR A 254 -23.44 35.20 7.02
CA THR A 254 -23.68 33.75 7.11
C THR A 254 -24.66 33.27 6.05
N LEU A 255 -24.30 32.19 5.35
CA LEU A 255 -25.20 31.44 4.47
C LEU A 255 -25.67 30.16 5.16
N LEU A 256 -26.96 30.08 5.46
CA LEU A 256 -27.62 28.93 6.09
C LEU A 256 -28.57 28.26 5.09
N GLN A 257 -28.23 27.06 4.64
CA GLN A 257 -29.11 26.27 3.77
C GLN A 257 -29.61 25.03 4.49
N THR A 258 -30.93 24.94 4.68
CA THR A 258 -31.60 23.83 5.39
C THR A 258 -32.51 23.00 4.47
N GLY A 259 -32.55 23.36 3.18
CA GLY A 259 -33.30 22.75 2.09
C GLY A 259 -33.21 23.59 0.82
N GLY A 260 -34.10 23.35 -0.15
CA GLY A 260 -34.12 24.07 -1.43
C GLY A 260 -32.88 23.85 -2.31
N SER A 261 -32.76 24.67 -3.36
CA SER A 261 -31.65 24.64 -4.31
C SER A 261 -31.03 26.03 -4.49
N ILE A 262 -29.71 26.12 -4.45
CA ILE A 262 -28.95 27.32 -4.80
C ILE A 262 -28.05 26.95 -5.98
N ASP A 263 -28.19 27.62 -7.13
CA ASP A 263 -27.37 27.39 -8.32
C ASP A 263 -26.80 28.71 -8.83
N LEU A 264 -25.48 28.85 -8.79
CA LEU A 264 -24.76 30.06 -9.17
C LEU A 264 -23.85 29.75 -10.36
N VAL A 265 -24.03 30.49 -11.46
CA VAL A 265 -23.42 30.20 -12.76
C VAL A 265 -22.75 31.45 -13.35
N ASP A 266 -21.56 31.31 -13.93
CA ASP A 266 -20.82 32.40 -14.58
C ASP A 266 -20.62 33.65 -13.69
N GLY A 267 -19.98 33.51 -12.53
CA GLY A 267 -19.75 34.59 -11.58
C GLY A 267 -18.29 35.03 -11.52
N SER A 268 -18.04 36.33 -11.31
CA SER A 268 -16.69 36.85 -11.13
C SER A 268 -16.56 37.81 -9.95
N GLY A 269 -15.45 37.71 -9.22
CA GLY A 269 -15.11 38.56 -8.07
C GLY A 269 -13.62 38.54 -7.76
N ILE A 270 -13.12 39.42 -6.89
CA ILE A 270 -11.73 39.36 -6.40
C ILE A 270 -11.57 38.21 -5.40
N GLU A 271 -12.47 38.11 -4.40
CA GLU A 271 -12.52 37.03 -3.41
C GLU A 271 -13.91 36.41 -3.42
N GLY A 272 -13.98 35.10 -3.71
CA GLY A 272 -15.26 34.40 -3.88
C GLY A 272 -15.93 34.78 -5.20
N GLY A 273 -15.60 34.05 -6.28
CA GLY A 273 -16.11 34.38 -7.63
C GLY A 273 -17.64 34.37 -7.73
N PHE A 274 -18.31 33.58 -6.89
CA PHE A 274 -19.74 33.71 -6.63
C PHE A 274 -20.03 34.29 -5.27
N ALA A 275 -19.43 33.73 -4.22
CA ALA A 275 -19.87 34.02 -2.87
C ALA A 275 -18.68 34.34 -1.96
N PHE A 276 -18.81 35.42 -1.22
CA PHE A 276 -18.01 35.69 -0.04
C PHE A 276 -18.92 35.60 1.17
N VAL A 277 -18.59 34.68 2.08
CA VAL A 277 -19.32 34.50 3.33
C VAL A 277 -18.34 34.40 4.49
N HIS A 278 -18.72 34.87 5.67
CA HIS A 278 -17.94 34.55 6.87
C HIS A 278 -18.17 33.09 7.27
N PHE A 279 -19.42 32.62 7.23
CA PHE A 279 -19.73 31.23 7.57
C PHE A 279 -20.72 30.60 6.58
N LEU A 280 -20.44 29.38 6.13
CA LEU A 280 -21.39 28.57 5.37
C LEU A 280 -21.81 27.35 6.19
N ASN A 281 -23.11 27.20 6.39
CA ASN A 281 -23.71 26.03 7.02
C ASN A 281 -24.83 25.48 6.15
N GLN A 282 -24.56 24.38 5.46
CA GLN A 282 -25.56 23.62 4.73
C GLN A 282 -25.87 22.33 5.49
N THR A 283 -27.09 22.17 5.96
CA THR A 283 -27.53 20.91 6.60
C THR A 283 -28.23 19.98 5.62
N ARG A 284 -28.91 20.52 4.60
CA ARG A 284 -29.61 19.80 3.52
C ARG A 284 -29.73 20.69 2.28
N GLY A 285 -30.25 20.13 1.18
CA GLY A 285 -30.50 20.85 -0.07
C GLY A 285 -29.38 20.64 -1.09
N PHE A 286 -29.52 21.32 -2.23
CA PHE A 286 -28.56 21.30 -3.32
C PHE A 286 -27.88 22.66 -3.44
N LEU A 287 -26.55 22.68 -3.54
CA LEU A 287 -25.76 23.89 -3.75
C LEU A 287 -24.78 23.67 -4.91
N SER A 288 -24.87 24.50 -5.93
CA SER A 288 -24.07 24.37 -7.15
C SER A 288 -23.38 25.69 -7.49
N PHE A 289 -22.08 25.60 -7.76
CA PHE A 289 -21.25 26.68 -8.27
C PHE A 289 -20.60 26.24 -9.57
N ARG A 290 -20.83 26.97 -10.67
CA ARG A 290 -20.38 26.55 -12.01
C ARG A 290 -19.74 27.69 -12.78
N ARG A 291 -18.48 27.50 -13.20
CA ARG A 291 -17.71 28.52 -13.96
C ARG A 291 -17.52 29.84 -13.20
N GLY A 292 -17.10 29.75 -11.94
CA GLY A 292 -16.71 30.91 -11.14
C GLY A 292 -15.26 31.31 -11.37
N TRP A 293 -14.97 32.61 -11.33
CA TRP A 293 -13.62 33.14 -11.49
C TRP A 293 -13.25 34.15 -10.39
N SER A 294 -12.10 33.96 -9.73
CA SER A 294 -11.59 34.96 -8.77
C SER A 294 -10.07 34.94 -8.57
N ARG A 295 -9.54 35.87 -7.75
CA ARG A 295 -8.13 35.80 -7.28
C ARG A 295 -7.96 34.87 -6.08
N SER A 296 -9.02 34.64 -5.29
CA SER A 296 -9.02 33.63 -4.22
C SER A 296 -10.41 33.06 -3.96
N GLY A 297 -10.51 31.72 -3.89
CA GLY A 297 -11.78 31.01 -3.80
C GLY A 297 -12.56 31.21 -5.09
N GLY A 298 -12.14 30.52 -6.17
CA GLY A 298 -12.65 30.77 -7.53
C GLY A 298 -14.18 30.76 -7.61
N CYS A 299 -14.85 30.00 -6.75
CA CYS A 299 -16.30 30.04 -6.58
C CYS A 299 -16.73 30.60 -5.21
N LEU A 300 -16.13 30.13 -4.12
CA LEU A 300 -16.55 30.46 -2.75
C LEU A 300 -15.35 30.82 -1.87
N HIS A 301 -15.51 31.90 -1.09
CA HIS A 301 -14.61 32.25 0.00
C HIS A 301 -15.39 32.21 1.32
N ALA A 302 -15.01 31.31 2.23
CA ALA A 302 -15.64 31.09 3.53
C ALA A 302 -14.65 31.45 4.65
N HIS A 303 -14.74 32.67 5.19
CA HIS A 303 -13.68 33.23 6.03
C HIS A 303 -13.45 32.44 7.34
N LEU A 304 -14.51 32.09 8.08
CA LEU A 304 -14.44 31.48 9.41
C LEU A 304 -14.65 29.96 9.42
N GLY A 305 -15.40 29.45 8.44
CA GLY A 305 -15.77 28.05 8.43
C GLY A 305 -16.70 27.65 7.29
N TYR A 306 -16.57 26.38 6.92
CA TYR A 306 -17.44 25.72 5.97
C TYR A 306 -17.94 24.41 6.57
N PHE A 307 -19.26 24.25 6.62
CA PHE A 307 -19.93 23.00 6.99
C PHE A 307 -20.96 22.63 5.91
N SER A 308 -20.87 21.41 5.39
CA SER A 308 -21.88 20.84 4.50
C SER A 308 -22.26 19.42 4.89
N ALA A 309 -23.56 19.17 4.98
CA ALA A 309 -24.19 17.86 5.10
C ALA A 309 -25.18 17.57 3.96
N GLY A 310 -25.36 18.51 3.01
CA GLY A 310 -26.21 18.35 1.82
C GLY A 310 -25.43 17.86 0.59
N GLU A 311 -25.96 18.15 -0.60
CA GLU A 311 -25.25 17.96 -1.87
C GLU A 311 -24.65 19.29 -2.32
N VAL A 312 -23.32 19.30 -2.55
CA VAL A 312 -22.62 20.47 -3.09
C VAL A 312 -21.74 20.09 -4.26
N THR A 313 -21.87 20.85 -5.35
CA THR A 313 -21.03 20.69 -6.54
C THR A 313 -20.32 21.99 -6.88
N PHE A 314 -19.00 21.92 -7.02
CA PHE A 314 -18.16 22.95 -7.61
C PHE A 314 -17.65 22.44 -8.95
N SER A 315 -18.00 23.12 -10.05
CA SER A 315 -17.56 22.69 -11.39
C SER A 315 -16.93 23.83 -12.16
N ARG A 316 -15.76 23.56 -12.76
CA ARG A 316 -15.02 24.52 -13.60
C ARG A 316 -14.73 25.85 -12.89
N CYS A 317 -14.46 25.80 -11.59
CA CYS A 317 -14.08 26.97 -10.81
C CYS A 317 -12.59 27.28 -11.06
N PHE A 318 -12.27 28.55 -11.26
CA PHE A 318 -10.93 29.00 -11.57
C PHE A 318 -10.47 30.09 -10.61
N SER A 319 -9.24 29.97 -10.11
CA SER A 319 -8.57 31.05 -9.40
C SER A 319 -7.17 31.32 -9.93
N THR A 320 -6.82 32.61 -10.08
CA THR A 320 -5.43 33.03 -10.38
C THR A 320 -4.52 32.98 -9.15
N GLY A 321 -5.09 32.87 -7.95
CA GLY A 321 -4.37 32.74 -6.69
C GLY A 321 -4.82 31.50 -5.93
N ASN A 322 -5.29 31.69 -4.71
CA ASN A 322 -5.52 30.59 -3.77
C ASN A 322 -6.90 29.93 -3.95
N ALA A 323 -6.94 28.61 -3.97
CA ALA A 323 -8.14 27.77 -4.09
C ALA A 323 -8.94 27.96 -5.38
N GLY A 324 -8.93 26.96 -6.25
CA GLY A 324 -9.70 27.02 -7.50
C GLY A 324 -11.21 27.08 -7.29
N ALA A 325 -11.75 26.43 -6.25
CA ALA A 325 -13.16 26.45 -5.92
C ALA A 325 -13.46 27.13 -4.57
N LEU A 326 -12.88 26.63 -3.47
CA LEU A 326 -13.22 27.01 -2.11
C LEU A 326 -11.97 27.40 -1.29
N SER A 327 -11.92 28.64 -0.82
CA SER A 327 -10.96 29.06 0.21
C SER A 327 -11.65 29.11 1.58
N ALA A 328 -11.09 28.46 2.60
CA ALA A 328 -11.67 28.36 3.93
C ALA A 328 -10.68 28.65 5.07
N GLY A 329 -11.17 29.25 6.15
CA GLY A 329 -10.46 29.34 7.44
C GLY A 329 -9.32 30.36 7.47
N HIS A 330 -9.51 31.55 6.90
CA HIS A 330 -8.54 32.62 6.95
C HIS A 330 -8.53 33.35 8.31
N GLY A 331 -7.33 33.70 8.79
CA GLY A 331 -7.10 34.87 9.66
C GLY A 331 -7.39 34.76 11.15
N ILE A 332 -8.04 33.71 11.68
CA ILE A 332 -8.45 33.67 13.10
C ILE A 332 -8.09 32.34 13.77
N ARG A 333 -7.38 32.40 14.91
CA ARG A 333 -7.23 31.25 15.82
C ARG A 333 -8.62 30.84 16.29
N GLY A 334 -9.03 29.61 15.99
CA GLY A 334 -10.38 29.12 16.28
C GLY A 334 -11.32 29.02 15.08
N SER A 335 -10.83 29.24 13.85
CA SER A 335 -11.52 28.81 12.62
C SER A 335 -12.00 27.36 12.76
N THR A 336 -13.22 27.09 12.31
CA THR A 336 -13.82 25.74 12.33
C THR A 336 -13.34 24.87 11.16
N GLY A 337 -12.57 25.44 10.23
CA GLY A 337 -11.98 24.74 9.10
C GLY A 337 -13.00 24.37 8.02
N PHE A 338 -12.79 23.21 7.40
CA PHE A 338 -13.62 22.66 6.34
C PHE A 338 -14.20 21.31 6.77
N LYS A 339 -15.53 21.22 6.88
CA LYS A 339 -16.23 20.02 7.35
C LYS A 339 -17.24 19.57 6.31
N ALA A 340 -17.09 18.33 5.83
CA ALA A 340 -17.93 17.72 4.83
C ALA A 340 -18.50 16.40 5.34
N SER A 341 -19.82 16.29 5.43
CA SER A 341 -20.55 15.09 5.88
C SER A 341 -21.60 14.60 4.88
N GLY A 342 -21.89 15.39 3.84
CA GLY A 342 -22.83 15.04 2.76
C GLY A 342 -22.15 14.53 1.49
N ILE A 343 -22.73 14.83 0.33
CA ILE A 343 -22.15 14.53 -0.99
C ILE A 343 -21.48 15.80 -1.50
N LEU A 344 -20.16 15.75 -1.68
CA LEU A 344 -19.36 16.89 -2.15
C LEU A 344 -18.59 16.53 -3.40
N ARG A 345 -18.74 17.32 -4.46
CA ARG A 345 -18.04 17.13 -5.74
C ARG A 345 -17.29 18.38 -6.15
N PHE A 346 -16.01 18.22 -6.48
CA PHE A 346 -15.17 19.24 -7.11
C PHE A 346 -14.71 18.71 -8.46
N GLU A 347 -15.12 19.37 -9.54
CA GLU A 347 -14.90 18.90 -10.90
C GLU A 347 -14.20 19.98 -11.72
N HIS A 348 -13.08 19.64 -12.36
CA HIS A 348 -12.37 20.54 -13.27
C HIS A 348 -11.97 21.89 -12.63
N CYS A 349 -11.56 21.88 -11.36
CA CYS A 349 -11.17 23.10 -10.65
C CYS A 349 -9.69 23.40 -10.84
N TYR A 350 -9.35 24.69 -10.98
CA TYR A 350 -7.98 25.15 -11.16
C TYR A 350 -7.63 26.28 -10.20
N GLY A 351 -6.53 26.15 -9.46
CA GLY A 351 -6.00 27.20 -8.58
C GLY A 351 -4.48 27.28 -8.65
N HIS A 352 -3.88 28.33 -8.11
CA HIS A 352 -2.43 28.39 -7.94
C HIS A 352 -1.97 27.42 -6.83
N THR A 353 -2.62 27.49 -5.66
CA THR A 353 -2.45 26.53 -4.56
C THR A 353 -3.81 25.98 -4.16
N GLY A 354 -3.90 24.67 -3.86
CA GLY A 354 -5.17 24.02 -3.57
C GLY A 354 -6.10 24.02 -4.80
N GLY A 355 -5.85 23.16 -5.78
CA GLY A 355 -6.49 23.26 -7.10
C GLY A 355 -8.02 23.30 -7.05
N ALA A 356 -8.64 22.68 -6.03
CA ALA A 356 -10.03 22.92 -5.67
C ALA A 356 -10.16 23.68 -4.34
N VAL A 357 -9.51 23.21 -3.27
CA VAL A 357 -9.74 23.68 -1.91
C VAL A 357 -8.43 24.11 -1.25
N LEU A 358 -8.46 25.29 -0.62
CA LEU A 358 -7.45 25.72 0.34
C LEU A 358 -8.07 25.86 1.72
N VAL A 359 -7.43 25.27 2.73
CA VAL A 359 -7.76 25.50 4.14
C VAL A 359 -6.57 26.14 4.84
N SER A 360 -6.72 27.39 5.25
CA SER A 360 -5.66 28.13 5.92
C SER A 360 -5.51 27.77 7.40
N SER A 361 -6.62 27.48 8.08
CA SER A 361 -6.65 27.07 9.49
C SER A 361 -7.94 26.34 9.87
N GLY A 362 -7.92 25.62 11.00
CA GLY A 362 -9.10 24.92 11.56
C GLY A 362 -9.18 23.42 11.20
N GLY A 363 -8.39 22.96 10.23
CA GLY A 363 -8.36 21.56 9.80
C GLY A 363 -9.47 21.17 8.82
N VAL A 364 -9.50 19.89 8.48
CA VAL A 364 -10.39 19.29 7.50
C VAL A 364 -11.01 18.03 8.09
N ASP A 365 -12.34 17.97 8.15
CA ASP A 365 -13.10 16.77 8.52
C ASP A 365 -13.86 16.25 7.29
N LEU A 366 -13.50 15.08 6.78
CA LEU A 366 -14.13 14.39 5.64
C LEU A 366 -14.91 13.17 6.13
N ASN A 367 -16.20 13.37 6.42
CA ASN A 367 -17.12 12.39 7.01
C ASN A 367 -18.24 11.95 6.05
N GLY A 368 -18.20 12.36 4.78
CA GLY A 368 -19.22 12.07 3.78
C GLY A 368 -18.66 11.39 2.52
N SER A 369 -19.38 11.53 1.40
CA SER A 369 -18.93 11.11 0.07
C SER A 369 -18.29 12.31 -0.64
N VAL A 370 -16.96 12.42 -0.61
CA VAL A 370 -16.23 13.59 -1.13
C VAL A 370 -15.39 13.17 -2.34
N THR A 371 -15.64 13.78 -3.50
CA THR A 371 -14.89 13.50 -4.74
C THR A 371 -14.23 14.77 -5.28
N PHE A 372 -12.94 14.65 -5.59
CA PHE A 372 -12.17 15.62 -6.36
C PHE A 372 -11.79 14.99 -7.69
N GLU A 373 -12.20 15.59 -8.80
CA GLU A 373 -11.98 15.06 -10.13
C GLU A 373 -11.41 16.15 -11.06
N ASN A 374 -10.33 15.81 -11.75
CA ASN A 374 -9.66 16.69 -12.73
C ASN A 374 -9.27 18.06 -12.13
N CYS A 375 -8.83 18.07 -10.87
CA CYS A 375 -8.42 19.29 -10.18
C CYS A 375 -6.91 19.51 -10.33
N THR A 376 -6.49 20.75 -10.62
CA THR A 376 -5.09 21.07 -10.87
C THR A 376 -4.63 22.30 -10.09
N ALA A 377 -3.46 22.20 -9.46
CA ALA A 377 -2.76 23.32 -8.85
C ALA A 377 -1.48 23.68 -9.62
N ALA A 378 -1.21 24.98 -9.77
CA ALA A 378 0.06 25.45 -10.34
C ALA A 378 1.26 25.23 -9.40
N ASP A 379 1.02 25.07 -8.10
CA ASP A 379 2.06 24.94 -7.07
C ASP A 379 1.83 23.67 -6.25
N ASP A 380 1.15 23.76 -5.10
CA ASP A 380 0.91 22.61 -4.21
C ASP A 380 -0.57 22.24 -4.05
N GLY A 381 -0.81 20.96 -3.73
CA GLY A 381 -2.13 20.42 -3.37
C GLY A 381 -3.08 20.43 -4.55
N GLY A 382 -2.91 19.50 -5.50
CA GLY A 382 -3.62 19.53 -6.79
C GLY A 382 -5.15 19.56 -6.68
N ALA A 383 -5.69 19.00 -5.60
CA ALA A 383 -7.08 19.17 -5.21
C ALA A 383 -7.21 19.93 -3.88
N LEU A 384 -6.51 19.49 -2.84
CA LEU A 384 -6.66 19.99 -1.48
C LEU A 384 -5.31 20.40 -0.89
N LEU A 385 -5.21 21.65 -0.45
CA LEU A 385 -4.11 22.15 0.37
C LEU A 385 -4.60 22.52 1.76
N VAL A 386 -3.93 21.99 2.79
CA VAL A 386 -4.16 22.37 4.20
C VAL A 386 -2.89 23.00 4.77
N GLN A 387 -2.95 24.29 5.07
CA GLN A 387 -1.82 25.04 5.62
C GLN A 387 -1.67 24.81 7.13
N SER A 388 -2.79 24.68 7.85
CA SER A 388 -2.83 24.45 9.29
C SER A 388 -4.09 23.71 9.72
N GLY A 389 -3.93 22.78 10.67
CA GLY A 389 -4.99 21.91 11.18
C GLY A 389 -4.90 20.49 10.62
N ASP A 390 -5.46 19.55 11.37
CA ASP A 390 -5.43 18.13 11.02
C ASP A 390 -6.34 17.84 9.82
N VAL A 391 -6.04 16.77 9.08
CA VAL A 391 -6.94 16.19 8.09
C VAL A 391 -7.46 14.88 8.66
N VAL A 392 -8.75 14.82 8.93
CA VAL A 392 -9.41 13.65 9.51
C VAL A 392 -10.43 13.13 8.50
N GLN A 393 -10.30 11.87 8.14
CA GLN A 393 -11.34 11.13 7.43
C GLN A 393 -12.09 10.27 8.46
N GLY A 394 -13.38 10.53 8.63
CA GLY A 394 -14.21 9.85 9.62
C GLY A 394 -14.66 8.46 9.18
N ASP A 395 -15.14 7.69 10.15
CA ASP A 395 -15.60 6.32 9.94
C ASP A 395 -16.70 6.24 8.88
N GLY A 396 -16.54 5.31 7.93
CA GLY A 396 -17.52 5.07 6.86
C GLY A 396 -17.54 6.12 5.74
N ALA A 397 -16.70 7.15 5.80
CA ALA A 397 -16.58 8.13 4.72
C ALA A 397 -15.94 7.51 3.46
N ASP A 398 -16.32 8.02 2.28
CA ASP A 398 -15.73 7.64 1.00
C ASP A 398 -15.14 8.88 0.32
N VAL A 399 -13.81 8.94 0.24
CA VAL A 399 -13.06 10.08 -0.28
C VAL A 399 -12.27 9.66 -1.50
N ALA A 400 -12.49 10.32 -2.63
CA ALA A 400 -11.80 10.00 -3.88
C ALA A 400 -11.11 11.23 -4.50
N PHE A 401 -9.87 11.05 -4.92
CA PHE A 401 -9.09 12.00 -5.71
C PHE A 401 -8.74 11.36 -7.05
N ARG A 402 -9.26 11.89 -8.15
CA ARG A 402 -9.08 11.34 -9.50
C ARG A 402 -8.49 12.37 -10.44
N ASN A 403 -7.42 11.98 -11.12
CA ASN A 403 -6.73 12.81 -12.11
C ASN A 403 -6.33 14.20 -11.56
N CYS A 404 -5.93 14.25 -10.29
CA CYS A 404 -5.48 15.49 -9.66
C CYS A 404 -3.99 15.72 -9.91
N SER A 405 -3.57 16.97 -10.13
CA SER A 405 -2.16 17.27 -10.34
C SER A 405 -1.68 18.56 -9.69
N ALA A 406 -0.44 18.56 -9.23
CA ALA A 406 0.27 19.73 -8.71
C ALA A 406 1.68 19.80 -9.33
N GLN A 407 2.25 21.00 -9.51
CA GLN A 407 3.62 21.12 -10.02
C GLN A 407 4.68 20.82 -8.96
N ASN A 408 4.35 21.02 -7.67
CA ASN A 408 5.23 20.78 -6.54
C ASN A 408 4.68 19.68 -5.62
N ASP A 409 4.24 19.97 -4.40
CA ASP A 409 3.96 18.94 -3.40
C ASP A 409 2.49 18.48 -3.41
N GLY A 410 2.28 17.18 -3.25
CA GLY A 410 0.96 16.58 -3.05
C GLY A 410 0.06 16.69 -4.27
N GLY A 411 0.24 15.78 -5.24
CA GLY A 411 -0.49 15.83 -6.51
C GLY A 411 -2.01 15.86 -6.37
N ALA A 412 -2.56 15.33 -5.29
CA ALA A 412 -3.94 15.54 -4.88
C ALA A 412 -4.05 16.29 -3.55
N LEU A 413 -3.36 15.82 -2.51
CA LEU A 413 -3.46 16.36 -1.15
C LEU A 413 -2.09 16.79 -0.64
N PHE A 414 -1.99 18.03 -0.17
CA PHE A 414 -0.81 18.51 0.55
C PHE A 414 -1.17 19.05 1.95
N LEU A 415 -0.47 18.53 2.97
CA LEU A 415 -0.48 19.06 4.33
C LEU A 415 0.83 19.78 4.61
N ALA A 416 0.81 21.11 4.61
CA ALA A 416 2.00 21.95 4.75
C ALA A 416 2.43 22.16 6.22
N SER A 417 1.50 22.00 7.16
CA SER A 417 1.75 22.18 8.60
C SER A 417 2.70 21.13 9.16
N ARG A 418 3.70 21.56 9.92
CA ARG A 418 4.64 20.67 10.64
C ARG A 418 4.07 20.08 11.94
N PHE A 419 2.91 20.56 12.37
CA PHE A 419 2.29 20.18 13.64
C PHE A 419 0.96 19.45 13.46
N SER A 420 0.50 19.32 12.21
CA SER A 420 -0.79 18.71 11.91
C SER A 420 -0.60 17.32 11.34
N LYS A 421 -1.52 16.42 11.66
CA LYS A 421 -1.50 15.03 11.19
C LYS A 421 -2.59 14.76 10.17
N ILE A 422 -2.41 13.68 9.41
CA ILE A 422 -3.48 13.07 8.63
C ILE A 422 -3.94 11.82 9.38
N GLN A 423 -5.23 11.69 9.61
CA GLN A 423 -5.85 10.56 10.30
C GLN A 423 -6.96 9.96 9.43
N ILE A 424 -6.87 8.66 9.19
CA ILE A 424 -7.83 7.89 8.39
C ILE A 424 -8.45 6.85 9.32
N SER A 425 -9.74 6.99 9.61
CA SER A 425 -10.48 6.13 10.55
C SER A 425 -11.59 5.40 9.78
N GLY A 426 -11.55 4.07 9.73
CA GLY A 426 -12.67 3.20 9.32
C GLY A 426 -13.22 3.26 7.87
N GLY A 427 -13.09 4.36 7.12
CA GLY A 427 -13.64 4.54 5.75
C GLY A 427 -12.68 4.24 4.60
N SER A 428 -13.03 4.68 3.38
CA SER A 428 -12.23 4.50 2.16
C SER A 428 -11.64 5.81 1.63
N MET A 429 -10.36 5.76 1.26
CA MET A 429 -9.68 6.86 0.57
C MET A 429 -9.00 6.35 -0.69
N LEU A 430 -9.40 6.86 -1.85
CA LEU A 430 -8.85 6.50 -3.16
C LEU A 430 -8.07 7.67 -3.77
N PHE A 431 -6.85 7.40 -4.22
CA PHE A 431 -6.08 8.28 -5.09
C PHE A 431 -5.82 7.57 -6.42
N GLU A 432 -6.27 8.15 -7.52
CA GLU A 432 -6.18 7.56 -8.85
C GLU A 432 -5.63 8.56 -9.87
N ASN A 433 -4.59 8.14 -10.60
CA ASN A 433 -3.93 8.92 -11.65
C ASN A 433 -3.45 10.30 -11.18
N CYS A 434 -3.05 10.42 -9.92
CA CYS A 434 -2.54 11.68 -9.37
C CYS A 434 -1.06 11.90 -9.72
N SER A 435 -0.66 13.16 -9.92
CA SER A 435 0.76 13.49 -10.18
C SER A 435 1.25 14.73 -9.45
N GLY A 436 2.46 14.66 -8.90
CA GLY A 436 3.14 15.77 -8.24
C GLY A 436 4.66 15.72 -8.45
N ARG A 437 5.41 16.70 -7.93
CA ARG A 437 6.87 16.59 -7.83
C ARG A 437 7.29 15.72 -6.66
N VAL A 438 6.61 15.87 -5.51
CA VAL A 438 6.82 15.08 -4.29
C VAL A 438 5.47 14.62 -3.77
N GLY A 439 5.33 13.32 -3.52
CA GLY A 439 4.05 12.73 -3.11
C GLY A 439 3.04 12.81 -4.25
N GLY A 440 3.12 11.86 -5.20
CA GLY A 440 2.34 11.92 -6.43
C GLY A 440 0.83 12.00 -6.21
N ALA A 441 0.35 11.44 -5.11
CA ALA A 441 -0.99 11.66 -4.59
C ALA A 441 -0.98 12.53 -3.33
N LEU A 442 -0.19 12.14 -2.33
CA LEU A 442 -0.22 12.74 -1.00
C LEU A 442 1.18 13.18 -0.56
N SER A 443 1.27 14.41 -0.08
CA SER A 443 2.47 14.93 0.59
C SER A 443 2.10 15.49 1.97
N SER A 444 2.90 15.19 2.99
CA SER A 444 2.72 15.75 4.33
C SER A 444 4.06 16.15 4.95
N TRP A 445 4.11 17.39 5.42
CA TRP A 445 5.21 17.92 6.24
C TRP A 445 4.97 17.77 7.74
N GLY A 446 3.81 17.22 8.11
CA GLY A 446 3.39 16.97 9.48
C GLY A 446 4.16 15.85 10.19
N PRO A 447 3.90 15.64 11.50
CA PRO A 447 4.61 14.66 12.30
C PRO A 447 4.13 13.22 12.03
N SER A 448 2.93 13.01 11.48
CA SER A 448 2.41 11.66 11.21
C SER A 448 1.27 11.58 10.19
N LEU A 449 1.25 10.47 9.45
CA LEU A 449 0.05 9.88 8.83
C LEU A 449 -0.34 8.64 9.63
N LEU A 450 -1.56 8.66 10.19
CA LEU A 450 -2.11 7.64 11.05
C LEU A 450 -3.32 6.98 10.37
N ILE A 451 -3.31 5.65 10.28
CA ILE A 451 -4.37 4.85 9.65
C ILE A 451 -4.91 3.89 10.71
N GLU A 452 -6.09 4.16 11.24
CA GLU A 452 -6.74 3.41 12.35
C GLU A 452 -7.85 2.49 11.82
N GLY A 453 -7.64 1.87 10.66
CA GLY A 453 -8.63 1.04 9.99
C GLY A 453 -8.90 1.48 8.56
N GLY A 454 -10.03 1.06 8.01
CA GLY A 454 -10.46 1.47 6.66
C GLY A 454 -9.59 0.92 5.53
N ARG A 455 -9.68 1.57 4.37
CA ARG A 455 -8.96 1.22 3.14
C ARG A 455 -8.38 2.45 2.46
N VAL A 456 -7.08 2.44 2.17
CA VAL A 456 -6.40 3.48 1.38
C VAL A 456 -5.84 2.85 0.11
N ASP A 457 -6.35 3.26 -1.04
CA ASP A 457 -5.91 2.79 -2.35
C ASP A 457 -5.20 3.92 -3.10
N LEU A 458 -4.00 3.64 -3.62
CA LEU A 458 -3.24 4.53 -4.49
C LEU A 458 -2.95 3.83 -5.80
N LYS A 459 -3.48 4.35 -6.91
CA LYS A 459 -3.43 3.70 -8.23
C LYS A 459 -2.87 4.64 -9.28
N ASN A 460 -1.85 4.17 -10.00
CA ASN A 460 -1.22 4.90 -11.10
C ASN A 460 -0.73 6.33 -10.70
N CYS A 461 -0.35 6.52 -9.45
CA CYS A 461 0.18 7.80 -8.98
C CYS A 461 1.65 7.95 -9.36
N ARG A 462 2.08 9.16 -9.74
CA ARG A 462 3.47 9.40 -10.11
C ARG A 462 4.06 10.65 -9.47
N ALA A 463 5.34 10.59 -9.12
CA ALA A 463 6.08 11.76 -8.66
C ALA A 463 7.40 11.97 -9.40
N LEU A 464 7.89 13.21 -9.52
CA LEU A 464 9.19 13.47 -10.17
C LEU A 464 10.39 13.18 -9.28
N GLN A 465 10.25 13.32 -7.94
CA GLN A 465 11.40 13.25 -7.02
C GLN A 465 11.25 12.21 -5.92
N LYS A 466 10.17 12.23 -5.13
CA LYS A 466 10.03 11.34 -3.96
C LYS A 466 8.59 10.91 -3.76
N GLY A 467 8.39 9.68 -3.32
CA GLY A 467 7.08 9.17 -2.95
C GLY A 467 6.12 9.13 -4.13
N GLY A 468 6.27 8.15 -5.04
CA GLY A 468 5.47 8.12 -6.28
C GLY A 468 3.96 8.14 -6.01
N GLY A 469 3.51 7.54 -4.91
CA GLY A 469 2.18 7.81 -4.33
C GLY A 469 2.24 8.76 -3.13
N VAL A 470 3.02 8.42 -2.10
CA VAL A 470 3.01 9.10 -0.79
C VAL A 470 4.38 9.63 -0.40
N TYR A 471 4.43 10.87 0.07
CA TYR A 471 5.56 11.46 0.78
C TYR A 471 5.16 11.91 2.18
N ILE A 472 5.85 11.43 3.22
CA ILE A 472 5.65 11.82 4.61
C ILE A 472 7.00 12.23 5.21
N ARG A 473 7.08 13.44 5.75
CA ARG A 473 8.25 13.90 6.52
C ARG A 473 8.29 13.31 7.93
N GLY A 474 7.15 13.02 8.52
CA GLY A 474 7.02 12.40 9.84
C GLY A 474 6.99 10.87 9.79
N ASN A 475 6.13 10.30 10.63
CA ASN A 475 5.91 8.85 10.73
C ASN A 475 4.71 8.38 9.89
N LEU A 476 4.75 7.15 9.42
CA LEU A 476 3.57 6.42 8.94
C LEU A 476 3.22 5.35 9.98
N THR A 477 2.04 5.45 10.59
CA THR A 477 1.56 4.45 11.55
C THR A 477 0.25 3.85 11.06
N GLN A 478 0.23 2.54 10.88
CA GLN A 478 -0.95 1.76 10.52
C GLN A 478 -1.36 0.91 11.73
N LEU A 479 -2.54 1.15 12.30
CA LEU A 479 -3.13 0.40 13.42
C LEU A 479 -4.29 -0.49 12.94
N GLY A 480 -4.16 -1.10 11.76
CA GLY A 480 -5.19 -1.92 11.12
C GLY A 480 -5.50 -1.52 9.68
N GLY A 481 -6.66 -1.94 9.16
CA GLY A 481 -7.11 -1.61 7.80
C GLY A 481 -6.24 -2.16 6.67
N ALA A 482 -6.48 -1.69 5.45
CA ALA A 482 -5.75 -2.07 4.25
C ALA A 482 -5.18 -0.84 3.53
N VAL A 483 -3.89 -0.86 3.22
CA VAL A 483 -3.24 0.16 2.39
C VAL A 483 -2.66 -0.53 1.16
N HIS A 484 -3.06 -0.07 -0.02
CA HIS A 484 -2.68 -0.67 -1.29
C HIS A 484 -2.11 0.37 -2.25
N PHE A 485 -0.89 0.12 -2.73
CA PHE A 485 -0.26 0.88 -3.79
C PHE A 485 -0.19 0.01 -5.05
N GLU A 486 -0.73 0.48 -6.16
CA GLU A 486 -0.69 -0.18 -7.45
C GLU A 486 -0.11 0.76 -8.50
N ARG A 487 0.98 0.33 -9.17
CA ARG A 487 1.59 1.08 -10.27
C ARG A 487 1.97 2.52 -9.90
N CYS A 488 2.42 2.73 -8.67
CA CYS A 488 3.00 4.01 -8.24
C CYS A 488 4.49 4.09 -8.61
N TYR A 489 4.94 5.18 -9.20
CA TYR A 489 6.34 5.28 -9.64
C TYR A 489 6.91 6.69 -9.62
N LEU A 490 8.24 6.75 -9.72
CA LEU A 490 8.96 8.00 -9.95
C LEU A 490 9.25 8.18 -11.43
N GLU A 491 8.71 9.24 -12.01
CA GLU A 491 8.97 9.64 -13.40
C GLU A 491 10.38 10.23 -13.53
N GLN A 492 10.96 10.20 -14.74
CA GLN A 492 12.33 10.65 -15.05
C GLN A 492 12.75 11.87 -14.22
N GLY A 493 13.59 11.60 -13.22
CA GLY A 493 14.14 12.57 -12.30
C GLY A 493 15.60 12.25 -12.03
N ASP A 494 16.32 13.16 -11.36
CA ASP A 494 17.69 12.90 -10.95
C ASP A 494 17.70 11.65 -10.04
N VAL A 495 18.39 10.62 -10.53
CA VAL A 495 18.57 9.29 -9.93
C VAL A 495 18.98 9.38 -8.44
N LYS A 496 19.64 10.48 -8.05
CA LYS A 496 20.05 10.72 -6.65
C LYS A 496 18.89 11.00 -5.70
N PHE A 497 17.84 11.65 -6.18
CA PHE A 497 16.73 12.10 -5.34
C PHE A 497 15.52 11.15 -5.41
N GLY A 498 15.48 10.26 -6.42
CA GLY A 498 14.40 9.31 -6.66
C GLY A 498 14.17 8.29 -5.53
N GLN A 499 13.38 8.59 -4.50
CA GLN A 499 13.22 7.71 -3.34
C GLN A 499 11.76 7.32 -3.09
N GLY A 500 11.49 6.02 -2.87
CA GLY A 500 10.15 5.51 -2.52
C GLY A 500 9.18 5.52 -3.69
N GLY A 501 9.19 4.50 -4.55
CA GLY A 501 8.33 4.47 -5.74
C GLY A 501 6.84 4.42 -5.42
N GLY A 502 6.46 3.72 -4.36
CA GLY A 502 5.12 3.80 -3.76
C GLY A 502 5.08 4.86 -2.66
N ALA A 503 5.88 4.68 -1.61
CA ALA A 503 5.89 5.57 -0.45
C ALA A 503 7.31 5.93 0.02
N TYR A 504 7.46 7.20 0.38
CA TYR A 504 8.62 7.76 1.03
C TYR A 504 8.24 8.28 2.42
N VAL A 505 8.90 7.76 3.46
CA VAL A 505 8.72 8.20 4.85
C VAL A 505 10.09 8.53 5.42
N ASP A 506 10.31 9.77 5.87
CA ASP A 506 11.61 10.22 6.37
C ASP A 506 11.95 9.64 7.75
N GLN A 507 10.95 9.36 8.58
CA GLN A 507 11.15 8.82 9.92
C GLN A 507 10.80 7.33 10.00
N HIS A 508 9.77 6.97 10.77
CA HIS A 508 9.42 5.59 11.08
C HIS A 508 8.17 5.15 10.32
N ILE A 509 8.20 3.92 9.82
CA ILE A 509 7.03 3.19 9.35
C ILE A 509 6.73 2.11 10.36
N VAL A 510 5.52 2.11 10.90
CA VAL A 510 5.09 1.14 11.91
C VAL A 510 3.72 0.58 11.50
N THR A 511 3.65 -0.73 11.28
CA THR A 511 2.40 -1.44 10.98
C THR A 511 2.05 -2.36 12.13
N HIS A 512 1.05 -2.01 12.92
CA HIS A 512 0.45 -2.83 13.97
C HIS A 512 -0.81 -3.52 13.43
N GLY A 513 -0.67 -4.73 12.90
CA GLY A 513 -1.78 -5.41 12.21
C GLY A 513 -2.09 -4.82 10.82
N GLY A 514 -3.26 -5.16 10.27
CA GLY A 514 -3.69 -4.74 8.93
C GLY A 514 -2.89 -5.37 7.79
N SER A 515 -3.10 -4.85 6.58
CA SER A 515 -2.35 -5.22 5.38
C SER A 515 -1.79 -3.99 4.66
N LEU A 516 -0.50 -4.02 4.32
CA LEU A 516 0.16 -3.06 3.45
C LEU A 516 0.65 -3.80 2.21
N SER A 517 0.11 -3.50 1.03
CA SER A 517 0.48 -4.13 -0.25
C SER A 517 1.01 -3.09 -1.23
N LEU A 518 2.18 -3.32 -1.82
CA LEU A 518 2.75 -2.47 -2.86
C LEU A 518 3.09 -3.31 -4.10
N GLU A 519 2.44 -3.01 -5.21
CA GLU A 519 2.48 -3.82 -6.43
C GLU A 519 2.87 -2.96 -7.64
N HIS A 520 3.83 -3.45 -8.42
CA HIS A 520 4.31 -2.77 -9.63
C HIS A 520 4.86 -1.36 -9.37
N CYS A 521 5.48 -1.13 -8.20
CA CYS A 521 6.03 0.17 -7.87
C CYS A 521 7.50 0.31 -8.33
N SER A 522 7.91 1.51 -8.73
CA SER A 522 9.30 1.73 -9.15
C SER A 522 9.91 3.06 -8.74
N ALA A 523 11.20 3.04 -8.39
CA ALA A 523 11.98 4.21 -8.03
C ALA A 523 13.30 4.27 -8.81
N LEU A 524 13.66 5.47 -9.29
CA LEU A 524 14.95 5.67 -9.97
C LEU A 524 16.15 5.67 -9.02
N GLY A 525 15.95 5.91 -7.73
CA GLY A 525 17.04 5.90 -6.74
C GLY A 525 16.92 4.71 -5.80
N LYS A 526 16.14 4.85 -4.74
CA LYS A 526 16.14 3.96 -3.56
C LYS A 526 14.73 3.54 -3.16
N GLY A 527 14.58 2.32 -2.64
CA GLY A 527 13.30 1.82 -2.13
C GLY A 527 12.24 1.76 -3.22
N GLY A 528 12.32 0.74 -4.08
CA GLY A 528 11.51 0.67 -5.31
C GLY A 528 10.02 0.77 -5.05
N SER A 529 9.55 0.23 -3.93
CA SER A 529 8.21 0.50 -3.40
C SER A 529 8.25 1.40 -2.18
N LEU A 530 9.09 1.08 -1.20
CA LEU A 530 9.04 1.68 0.12
C LEU A 530 10.41 2.21 0.54
N TYR A 531 10.44 3.46 1.00
CA TYR A 531 11.60 4.04 1.65
C TYR A 531 11.24 4.49 3.08
N ALA A 532 12.00 4.01 4.07
CA ALA A 532 11.88 4.40 5.48
C ALA A 532 13.22 4.97 5.98
N GLY A 533 13.30 6.28 6.20
CA GLY A 533 14.57 6.95 6.52
C GLY A 533 15.19 6.49 7.85
N ARG A 534 14.37 6.13 8.85
CA ARG A 534 14.85 5.59 10.14
C ARG A 534 14.55 4.12 10.34
N SER A 535 13.29 3.70 10.38
CA SER A 535 12.98 2.28 10.59
C SER A 535 11.65 1.85 9.97
N LEU A 536 11.57 0.57 9.64
CA LEU A 536 10.34 -0.14 9.29
C LEU A 536 10.07 -1.22 10.35
N GLN A 537 8.92 -1.15 11.01
CA GLN A 537 8.51 -2.06 12.06
C GLN A 537 7.19 -2.72 11.66
N ILE A 538 7.20 -4.05 11.54
CA ILE A 538 6.02 -4.85 11.21
C ILE A 538 5.66 -5.64 12.46
N ILE A 539 4.61 -5.22 13.15
CA ILE A 539 4.15 -5.76 14.42
C ILE A 539 2.81 -6.44 14.19
N GLY A 540 2.85 -7.73 13.83
CA GLY A 540 1.69 -8.42 13.28
C GLY A 540 1.32 -7.97 11.86
N GLY A 541 0.16 -8.40 11.35
CA GLY A 541 -0.33 -8.01 10.02
C GLY A 541 0.45 -8.62 8.85
N VAL A 542 0.29 -8.03 7.66
CA VAL A 542 0.93 -8.48 6.41
C VAL A 542 1.52 -7.31 5.63
N LEU A 543 2.83 -7.32 5.38
CA LEU A 543 3.47 -6.49 4.35
C LEU A 543 3.73 -7.34 3.10
N ARG A 544 3.15 -6.96 1.97
CA ARG A 544 3.37 -7.59 0.66
C ARG A 544 3.98 -6.58 -0.30
N ILE A 545 5.05 -6.98 -0.99
CA ILE A 545 5.64 -6.21 -2.08
C ILE A 545 5.86 -7.12 -3.28
N PHE A 546 5.34 -6.72 -4.44
CA PHE A 546 5.38 -7.52 -5.65
C PHE A 546 5.83 -6.72 -6.88
N ASN A 547 6.75 -7.31 -7.65
CA ASN A 547 7.18 -6.81 -8.96
C ASN A 547 7.65 -5.35 -8.93
N SER A 548 8.48 -5.02 -7.95
CA SER A 548 8.95 -3.66 -7.72
C SER A 548 10.42 -3.49 -8.05
N THR A 549 10.80 -2.29 -8.49
CA THR A 549 12.15 -2.06 -8.98
C THR A 549 12.76 -0.77 -8.43
N SER A 550 14.04 -0.85 -8.07
CA SER A 550 14.86 0.32 -7.73
C SER A 550 16.16 0.28 -8.49
N TYR A 551 16.61 1.39 -9.06
CA TYR A 551 17.90 1.40 -9.76
C TYR A 551 19.09 1.22 -8.80
N ILE A 552 19.13 1.90 -7.64
CA ILE A 552 20.33 1.91 -6.79
C ILE A 552 20.27 0.88 -5.66
N ARG A 553 19.21 0.90 -4.84
CA ARG A 553 19.14 0.10 -3.59
C ARG A 553 17.72 -0.25 -3.20
N GLY A 554 17.51 -1.47 -2.70
CA GLY A 554 16.26 -1.89 -2.10
C GLY A 554 15.15 -1.99 -3.13
N GLY A 555 15.13 -3.06 -3.93
CA GLY A 555 14.18 -3.18 -5.05
C GLY A 555 12.72 -3.15 -4.60
N GLY A 556 12.42 -3.72 -3.43
CA GLY A 556 11.17 -3.47 -2.71
C GLY A 556 11.33 -2.36 -1.67
N ILE A 557 12.25 -2.54 -0.73
CA ILE A 557 12.38 -1.70 0.48
C ILE A 557 13.82 -1.20 0.65
N GLU A 558 13.98 0.09 0.93
CA GLU A 558 15.15 0.63 1.63
C GLU A 558 14.71 1.17 2.99
N ALA A 559 15.39 0.74 4.06
CA ALA A 559 15.15 1.26 5.40
C ALA A 559 16.46 1.54 6.14
N GLY A 560 16.38 2.39 7.17
CA GLY A 560 17.41 2.43 8.21
C GLY A 560 17.45 1.07 8.91
N ASP A 561 16.54 0.80 9.82
CA ASP A 561 16.41 -0.50 10.50
C ASP A 561 15.12 -1.22 10.09
N VAL A 562 15.09 -2.56 10.16
CA VAL A 562 13.89 -3.35 9.87
C VAL A 562 13.61 -4.33 11.00
N GLY A 563 12.43 -4.25 11.59
CA GLY A 563 11.92 -5.20 12.59
C GLY A 563 10.67 -5.91 12.09
N VAL A 564 10.64 -7.24 12.20
CA VAL A 564 9.47 -8.09 11.94
C VAL A 564 9.11 -8.83 13.22
N HIS A 565 8.16 -8.29 13.97
CA HIS A 565 7.73 -8.77 15.28
C HIS A 565 6.35 -9.43 15.15
N GLY A 566 6.35 -10.71 14.73
CA GLY A 566 5.11 -11.39 14.29
C GLY A 566 4.67 -11.00 12.88
N GLY A 567 3.49 -11.48 12.45
CA GLY A 567 2.94 -11.17 11.13
C GLY A 567 3.67 -11.85 9.96
N LYS A 568 3.50 -11.29 8.75
CA LYS A 568 4.07 -11.82 7.52
C LYS A 568 4.70 -10.71 6.66
N LEU A 569 5.97 -10.87 6.32
CA LEU A 569 6.68 -10.08 5.31
C LEU A 569 6.82 -10.93 4.04
N LEU A 570 6.26 -10.50 2.93
CA LEU A 570 6.38 -11.17 1.63
C LEU A 570 6.92 -10.18 0.59
N ILE A 571 8.11 -10.44 0.06
CA ILE A 571 8.69 -9.66 -1.05
C ILE A 571 8.98 -10.61 -2.20
N ASP A 572 8.40 -10.35 -3.36
CA ASP A 572 8.50 -11.21 -4.53
C ASP A 572 8.80 -10.41 -5.80
N SER A 573 9.67 -10.97 -6.65
CA SER A 573 9.96 -10.48 -8.00
C SER A 573 10.52 -9.06 -8.03
N CYS A 574 11.23 -8.66 -6.97
CA CYS A 574 11.81 -7.32 -6.84
C CYS A 574 13.25 -7.25 -7.36
N LYS A 575 13.63 -6.08 -7.91
CA LYS A 575 14.96 -5.90 -8.56
C LYS A 575 15.67 -4.63 -8.13
N SER A 576 16.97 -4.73 -7.81
CA SER A 576 17.84 -3.57 -7.59
C SER A 576 19.33 -3.88 -7.69
N ASN A 577 20.18 -2.87 -7.91
CA ASN A 577 21.64 -3.05 -7.90
C ASN A 577 22.17 -3.53 -6.53
N LYS A 578 21.49 -3.18 -5.43
CA LYS A 578 21.87 -3.62 -4.07
C LYS A 578 20.63 -3.99 -3.24
N GLY A 579 20.52 -5.26 -2.85
CA GLY A 579 19.36 -5.76 -2.11
C GLY A 579 18.11 -5.76 -3.00
N GLY A 580 17.96 -6.79 -3.84
CA GLY A 580 16.86 -6.90 -4.78
C GLY A 580 15.48 -6.84 -4.12
N ALA A 581 15.34 -7.36 -2.90
CA ALA A 581 14.17 -7.13 -2.05
C ALA A 581 14.38 -5.98 -1.07
N LEU A 582 15.41 -6.08 -0.23
CA LEU A 582 15.59 -5.26 0.96
C LEU A 582 17.03 -4.76 1.10
N PHE A 583 17.17 -3.45 1.34
CA PHE A 583 18.42 -2.81 1.73
C PHE A 583 18.29 -2.15 3.10
N VAL A 584 19.18 -2.47 4.04
CA VAL A 584 19.17 -1.96 5.41
C VAL A 584 20.45 -1.20 5.72
N SER A 585 20.32 0.02 6.23
CA SER A 585 21.43 0.99 6.36
C SER A 585 21.64 1.59 7.76
N GLY A 586 20.72 1.31 8.69
CA GLY A 586 20.65 1.82 10.05
C GLY A 586 21.72 1.23 10.95
N ARG A 587 21.53 1.28 12.27
CA ARG A 587 22.53 0.79 13.25
C ARG A 587 22.14 -0.54 13.90
N VAL A 588 20.84 -0.82 13.95
CA VAL A 588 20.28 -2.02 14.60
C VAL A 588 20.25 -3.19 13.62
N GLY A 589 20.04 -2.93 12.33
CA GLY A 589 20.07 -3.94 11.28
C GLY A 589 18.71 -4.56 10.98
N TYR A 590 18.70 -5.84 10.65
CA TYR A 590 17.49 -6.62 10.39
C TYR A 590 17.19 -7.49 11.60
N GLN A 591 15.99 -7.33 12.17
CA GLN A 591 15.51 -8.11 13.29
C GLN A 591 14.20 -8.80 12.92
N GLN A 592 14.12 -10.10 13.18
CA GLN A 592 12.88 -10.85 13.13
C GLN A 592 12.69 -11.50 14.50
N SER A 593 11.56 -11.27 15.15
CA SER A 593 11.15 -11.97 16.37
C SER A 593 9.76 -12.57 16.17
N GLY A 594 9.70 -13.85 15.81
CA GLY A 594 8.47 -14.51 15.36
C GLY A 594 8.10 -14.17 13.91
N GLY A 595 6.87 -14.52 13.52
CA GLY A 595 6.34 -14.23 12.17
C GLY A 595 7.00 -15.03 11.04
N HIS A 596 6.66 -14.66 9.79
CA HIS A 596 7.14 -15.33 8.58
C HIS A 596 7.65 -14.31 7.55
N ALA A 597 8.95 -14.35 7.26
CA ALA A 597 9.58 -13.55 6.21
C ALA A 597 9.86 -14.41 4.98
N ILE A 598 9.34 -14.02 3.83
CA ILE A 598 9.43 -14.75 2.56
C ILE A 598 9.99 -13.82 1.47
N PHE A 599 11.10 -14.23 0.87
CA PHE A 599 11.75 -13.52 -0.23
C PHE A 599 11.86 -14.43 -1.45
N ARG A 600 11.18 -14.08 -2.56
CA ARG A 600 11.10 -14.91 -3.77
C ARG A 600 11.51 -14.15 -5.01
N ASN A 601 12.22 -14.80 -5.93
CA ASN A 601 12.54 -14.26 -7.26
C ASN A 601 13.18 -12.86 -7.24
N CYS A 602 13.84 -12.49 -6.13
CA CYS A 602 14.46 -11.19 -6.00
C CYS A 602 15.86 -11.27 -6.59
N SER A 603 16.18 -10.30 -7.42
CA SER A 603 17.39 -10.36 -8.24
C SER A 603 18.06 -9.01 -8.33
N MET A 604 19.36 -9.06 -8.62
CA MET A 604 20.07 -7.85 -8.97
C MET A 604 19.83 -7.50 -10.43
N THR A 605 19.53 -6.23 -10.71
CA THR A 605 19.44 -5.72 -12.07
C THR A 605 20.86 -5.65 -12.63
N LYS A 606 21.20 -6.54 -13.56
CA LYS A 606 22.49 -6.52 -14.27
C LYS A 606 22.43 -5.43 -15.34
N ILE A 607 22.45 -4.18 -14.92
CA ILE A 607 22.43 -3.07 -15.88
C ILE A 607 23.80 -3.01 -16.52
N ALA A 608 23.80 -3.27 -17.83
CA ALA A 608 24.93 -3.21 -18.71
C ALA A 608 25.68 -1.89 -18.51
N THR A 609 27.01 -2.02 -18.49
CA THR A 609 27.98 -0.95 -18.62
C THR A 609 27.58 0.07 -19.69
N HIS A 610 26.93 1.16 -19.30
CA HIS A 610 27.01 2.40 -20.04
C HIS A 610 27.56 3.49 -19.14
N ASN A 611 28.75 3.95 -19.54
CA ASN A 611 29.45 5.12 -19.06
C ASN A 611 28.47 6.29 -18.91
N GLN A 612 28.31 6.83 -17.70
CA GLN A 612 28.24 8.27 -17.42
C GLN A 612 28.02 8.57 -15.93
N HIS A 613 28.92 9.40 -15.38
CA HIS A 613 28.85 10.16 -14.12
C HIS A 613 28.72 9.39 -12.78
N ALA A 614 29.83 8.82 -12.31
CA ALA A 614 30.02 8.53 -10.90
C ALA A 614 30.17 9.84 -10.10
N ILE A 615 29.11 10.27 -9.41
CA ILE A 615 29.16 11.46 -8.54
C ILE A 615 29.30 11.06 -7.07
N GLN A 616 30.37 11.59 -6.49
CA GLN A 616 30.79 11.62 -5.11
C GLN A 616 29.79 12.37 -4.21
N ILE A 617 29.43 11.82 -3.04
CA ILE A 617 28.73 12.56 -1.97
C ILE A 617 29.48 12.41 -0.64
N ARG A 618 29.79 13.57 -0.06
CA ARG A 618 30.51 13.82 1.21
C ARG A 618 29.86 13.18 2.43
N VAL A 619 30.71 12.79 3.37
CA VAL A 619 30.39 12.55 4.79
C VAL A 619 30.82 13.80 5.59
N PRO A 620 29.99 14.35 6.51
CA PRO A 620 30.48 15.31 7.48
C PRO A 620 31.20 14.63 8.64
N LEU A 621 32.44 15.09 8.85
CA LEU A 621 33.23 15.20 10.08
C LEU A 621 33.85 13.95 10.72
N GLY A 622 35.20 13.93 10.71
CA GLY A 622 36.00 13.15 11.65
C GLY A 622 37.37 12.61 11.22
N GLY A 623 38.18 13.32 10.43
CA GLY A 623 39.65 13.16 10.45
C GLY A 623 40.34 12.15 9.49
N VAL A 624 41.10 12.72 8.55
CA VAL A 624 42.34 12.26 7.89
C VAL A 624 42.31 11.21 6.76
N ALA A 625 42.73 11.72 5.58
CA ALA A 625 43.41 11.15 4.41
C ALA A 625 42.84 9.91 3.68
N ALA A 626 42.43 10.13 2.43
CA ALA A 626 42.33 9.09 1.40
C ALA A 626 43.75 8.67 0.93
N PRO A 627 43.91 7.47 0.33
CA PRO A 627 43.73 7.42 -1.12
C PRO A 627 43.01 6.15 -1.64
N ALA A 628 42.73 6.19 -2.94
CA ALA A 628 42.19 5.16 -3.82
C ALA A 628 40.66 5.01 -3.87
N VAL A 629 40.09 5.60 -4.92
CA VAL A 629 38.84 5.14 -5.54
C VAL A 629 39.03 3.69 -5.97
N GLN A 630 38.57 2.74 -5.16
CA GLN A 630 38.19 1.43 -5.69
C GLN A 630 36.75 1.55 -6.17
N ALA A 631 36.56 1.44 -7.48
CA ALA A 631 35.27 1.09 -8.04
C ALA A 631 34.85 -0.26 -7.43
N HIS A 632 34.07 -0.23 -6.34
CA HIS A 632 33.42 -1.43 -5.85
C HIS A 632 32.38 -1.82 -6.90
N SER A 633 32.61 -2.95 -7.58
CA SER A 633 31.67 -3.57 -8.51
C SER A 633 30.23 -3.52 -7.93
N PRO A 634 29.25 -3.00 -8.68
CA PRO A 634 27.91 -2.65 -8.18
C PRO A 634 26.98 -3.87 -7.99
N THR A 635 27.43 -4.93 -7.33
CA THR A 635 26.80 -6.25 -7.41
C THR A 635 26.84 -6.94 -6.05
N MET A 636 25.92 -6.66 -5.13
CA MET A 636 25.93 -7.30 -3.80
C MET A 636 24.51 -7.53 -3.21
N GLY A 637 24.23 -8.76 -2.75
CA GLY A 637 23.00 -9.19 -2.06
C GLY A 637 21.77 -9.35 -2.97
N GLY A 638 21.22 -10.57 -3.08
CA GLY A 638 20.13 -10.87 -4.02
C GLY A 638 18.75 -10.52 -3.45
N ALA A 639 18.41 -11.03 -2.27
CA ALA A 639 17.22 -10.59 -1.54
C ALA A 639 17.58 -9.46 -0.55
N ILE A 640 18.46 -9.72 0.41
CA ILE A 640 18.78 -8.83 1.53
C ILE A 640 20.25 -8.38 1.45
N TYR A 641 20.47 -7.08 1.56
CA TYR A 641 21.81 -6.49 1.72
C TYR A 641 21.90 -5.68 3.03
N LEU A 642 22.90 -6.01 3.86
CA LEU A 642 23.19 -5.33 5.13
C LEU A 642 24.61 -4.73 5.11
N GLN A 643 24.74 -3.43 5.38
CA GLN A 643 26.02 -2.74 5.22
C GLN A 643 26.96 -2.82 6.45
N ARG A 644 26.45 -2.64 7.69
CA ARG A 644 27.31 -2.56 8.89
C ARG A 644 26.61 -3.04 10.18
N ASN A 645 25.72 -4.02 10.12
CA ASN A 645 24.89 -4.42 11.27
C ASN A 645 24.64 -5.92 11.32
N ASP A 646 24.14 -6.37 12.45
CA ASP A 646 23.77 -7.76 12.62
C ASP A 646 22.45 -8.08 11.92
N ALA A 647 22.33 -9.34 11.50
CA ALA A 647 21.06 -9.95 11.11
C ALA A 647 20.60 -10.85 12.27
N LEU A 648 19.56 -10.45 13.00
CA LEU A 648 19.04 -11.21 14.13
C LEU A 648 17.71 -11.88 13.74
N LEU A 649 17.71 -13.21 13.65
CA LEU A 649 16.56 -14.03 13.31
C LEU A 649 16.18 -14.85 14.54
N THR A 650 15.16 -14.43 15.28
CA THR A 650 14.71 -15.04 16.53
C THR A 650 13.32 -15.66 16.39
N GLY A 651 13.16 -16.96 16.71
CA GLY A 651 11.85 -17.59 16.96
C GLY A 651 10.83 -17.57 15.81
N GLY A 652 11.25 -17.43 14.56
CA GLY A 652 10.38 -17.31 13.37
C GLY A 652 10.80 -18.21 12.19
N ARG A 653 10.14 -18.02 11.04
CA ARG A 653 10.52 -18.69 9.78
C ARG A 653 11.02 -17.68 8.75
N MET A 654 12.16 -17.99 8.13
CA MET A 654 12.67 -17.24 6.97
C MET A 654 12.75 -18.17 5.77
N GLU A 655 12.12 -17.78 4.67
CA GLU A 655 12.19 -18.48 3.39
C GLU A 655 12.85 -17.59 2.33
N CYS A 656 13.92 -18.10 1.72
CA CYS A 656 14.57 -17.45 0.60
C CYS A 656 14.56 -18.40 -0.60
N VAL A 657 13.80 -18.06 -1.64
CA VAL A 657 13.56 -18.96 -2.79
C VAL A 657 13.95 -18.27 -4.10
N GLN A 658 14.79 -18.92 -4.91
CA GLN A 658 15.13 -18.48 -6.27
C GLN A 658 15.73 -17.05 -6.38
N ASN A 659 16.43 -16.61 -5.34
CA ASN A 659 17.07 -15.29 -5.33
C ASN A 659 18.46 -15.34 -5.97
N THR A 660 18.83 -14.29 -6.73
CA THR A 660 20.10 -14.26 -7.49
C THR A 660 20.90 -12.98 -7.22
N ALA A 661 22.18 -13.15 -6.91
CA ALA A 661 23.14 -12.08 -6.60
C ALA A 661 24.52 -12.36 -7.19
N GLU A 662 25.48 -11.45 -6.96
CA GLU A 662 26.90 -11.77 -7.11
C GLU A 662 27.46 -12.36 -5.81
N ARG A 663 27.02 -11.86 -4.66
CA ARG A 663 27.37 -12.37 -3.34
C ARG A 663 26.11 -12.51 -2.53
N GLY A 664 25.89 -13.66 -1.90
CA GLY A 664 24.74 -13.91 -1.04
C GLY A 664 23.44 -13.87 -1.82
N GLY A 665 23.09 -14.96 -2.50
CA GLY A 665 21.87 -15.02 -3.32
C GLY A 665 20.62 -14.63 -2.52
N CYS A 666 20.54 -15.03 -1.26
CA CYS A 666 19.57 -14.51 -0.31
C CYS A 666 20.12 -13.33 0.49
N LEU A 667 21.14 -13.55 1.32
CA LEU A 667 21.63 -12.58 2.30
C LEU A 667 23.11 -12.27 2.06
N TYR A 668 23.43 -10.98 1.92
CA TYR A 668 24.80 -10.51 1.97
C TYR A 668 25.02 -9.51 3.10
N LEU A 669 25.99 -9.80 3.95
CA LEU A 669 26.38 -8.98 5.08
C LEU A 669 27.82 -8.48 4.91
N LEU A 670 27.99 -7.16 4.82
CA LEU A 670 29.31 -6.56 4.62
C LEU A 670 30.14 -6.51 5.92
N LYS A 671 29.50 -6.16 7.05
CA LYS A 671 30.11 -6.18 8.38
C LYS A 671 29.03 -6.40 9.43
N GLY A 672 29.21 -7.36 10.33
CA GLY A 672 28.27 -7.70 11.40
C GLY A 672 28.09 -9.21 11.51
N ASP A 673 27.31 -9.66 12.48
CA ASP A 673 27.04 -11.07 12.73
C ASP A 673 25.66 -11.49 12.20
N VAL A 674 25.53 -12.74 11.74
CA VAL A 674 24.25 -13.37 11.42
C VAL A 674 23.88 -14.30 12.58
N ASN A 675 22.84 -13.96 13.33
CA ASN A 675 22.33 -14.71 14.46
C ASN A 675 21.03 -15.43 14.05
N LEU A 676 21.08 -16.75 13.93
CA LEU A 676 19.97 -17.66 13.63
C LEU A 676 19.54 -18.34 14.93
N GLU A 677 18.61 -17.74 15.66
CA GLU A 677 18.21 -18.13 17.01
C GLU A 677 16.76 -18.69 17.06
N GLY A 678 16.57 -19.98 17.28
CA GLY A 678 15.23 -20.58 17.28
C GLY A 678 14.54 -20.59 15.91
N GLY A 679 13.47 -21.38 15.78
CA GLY A 679 12.67 -21.46 14.54
C GLY A 679 13.31 -22.30 13.43
N SER A 680 12.90 -22.04 12.19
CA SER A 680 13.35 -22.80 11.01
C SER A 680 13.60 -21.88 9.82
N HIS A 681 14.77 -21.99 9.20
CA HIS A 681 15.17 -21.13 8.09
C HIS A 681 15.55 -21.97 6.87
N THR A 682 14.93 -21.66 5.73
CA THR A 682 15.09 -22.44 4.50
C THR A 682 15.55 -21.56 3.34
N PHE A 683 16.61 -21.99 2.67
CA PHE A 683 17.19 -21.33 1.51
C PHE A 683 17.14 -22.28 0.33
N GLU A 684 16.30 -21.99 -0.66
CA GLU A 684 16.07 -22.87 -1.80
C GLU A 684 16.45 -22.19 -3.12
N SER A 685 17.25 -22.88 -3.94
CA SER A 685 17.59 -22.46 -5.30
C SER A 685 18.20 -21.05 -5.40
N CYS A 686 18.85 -20.58 -4.33
CA CYS A 686 19.54 -19.29 -4.31
C CYS A 686 20.87 -19.36 -5.06
N LYS A 687 21.19 -18.33 -5.85
CA LYS A 687 22.37 -18.30 -6.72
C LYS A 687 23.25 -17.07 -6.49
N ALA A 688 24.56 -17.26 -6.46
CA ALA A 688 25.55 -16.19 -6.37
C ALA A 688 26.62 -16.32 -7.47
N THR A 689 26.90 -15.25 -8.22
CA THR A 689 27.93 -15.30 -9.27
C THR A 689 29.37 -15.23 -8.76
N LEU A 690 29.61 -15.11 -7.46
CA LEU A 690 30.94 -15.21 -6.83
C LEU A 690 30.92 -16.06 -5.55
N ARG A 691 30.21 -15.64 -4.50
CA ARG A 691 30.37 -16.22 -3.15
C ARG A 691 29.05 -16.37 -2.41
N GLY A 692 28.87 -17.47 -1.69
CA GLY A 692 27.74 -17.70 -0.80
C GLY A 692 26.42 -17.79 -1.55
N GLY A 693 26.09 -18.95 -2.10
CA GLY A 693 24.92 -19.09 -2.97
C GLY A 693 23.62 -18.67 -2.28
N ALA A 694 23.51 -18.90 -0.97
CA ALA A 694 22.45 -18.33 -0.13
C ALA A 694 22.97 -17.18 0.75
N ILE A 695 23.98 -17.44 1.59
CA ILE A 695 24.49 -16.46 2.58
C ILE A 695 25.96 -16.15 2.29
N ALA A 696 26.30 -14.86 2.24
CA ALA A 696 27.69 -14.42 2.22
C ALA A 696 27.95 -13.34 3.27
N VAL A 697 28.97 -13.55 4.11
CA VAL A 697 29.42 -12.58 5.12
C VAL A 697 30.85 -12.17 4.81
N LYS A 698 31.09 -10.87 4.62
CA LYS A 698 32.45 -10.36 4.37
C LYS A 698 33.25 -10.26 5.66
N THR A 699 32.67 -9.68 6.72
CA THR A 699 33.31 -9.57 8.03
C THR A 699 32.28 -9.80 9.13
N GLY A 700 32.55 -10.74 10.02
CA GLY A 700 31.69 -11.13 11.14
C GLY A 700 31.28 -12.60 11.06
N ASN A 701 30.56 -13.04 12.08
CA ASN A 701 30.33 -14.45 12.39
C ASN A 701 28.92 -14.90 12.00
N VAL A 702 28.71 -16.21 11.93
CA VAL A 702 27.38 -16.81 11.90
C VAL A 702 27.18 -17.61 13.18
N TRP A 703 26.10 -17.32 13.91
CA TRP A 703 25.70 -18.00 15.12
C TRP A 703 24.36 -18.71 14.88
N GLN A 704 24.34 -20.04 14.93
CA GLN A 704 23.12 -20.85 14.87
C GLN A 704 22.79 -21.41 16.26
N ARG A 705 21.77 -20.85 16.93
CA ARG A 705 21.39 -21.18 18.32
C ARG A 705 19.92 -21.61 18.42
N GLY A 706 19.66 -22.91 18.48
CA GLY A 706 18.31 -23.47 18.55
C GLY A 706 17.48 -23.39 17.27
N ALA A 707 18.06 -22.98 16.12
CA ALA A 707 17.36 -22.90 14.84
C ALA A 707 17.74 -24.05 13.91
N ASP A 708 16.76 -24.65 13.24
CA ASP A 708 17.01 -25.60 12.14
C ASP A 708 17.20 -24.84 10.82
N VAL A 709 18.32 -25.08 10.15
CA VAL A 709 18.70 -24.34 8.94
C VAL A 709 18.88 -25.32 7.79
N SER A 710 18.18 -25.10 6.68
CA SER A 710 18.31 -25.91 5.47
C SER A 710 18.70 -25.08 4.25
N PHE A 711 19.66 -25.60 3.51
CA PHE A 711 20.10 -25.10 2.21
C PHE A 711 19.82 -26.17 1.16
N ASN A 712 19.08 -25.83 0.12
CA ASN A 712 18.70 -26.74 -0.95
C ASN A 712 18.96 -26.12 -2.33
N LYS A 713 19.72 -26.81 -3.18
CA LYS A 713 20.04 -26.37 -4.56
C LYS A 713 20.68 -24.97 -4.64
N CYS A 714 21.40 -24.54 -3.61
CA CYS A 714 22.10 -23.25 -3.66
C CYS A 714 23.39 -23.34 -4.48
N GLU A 715 23.71 -22.30 -5.25
CA GLU A 715 24.84 -22.31 -6.19
C GLU A 715 25.69 -21.05 -6.04
N ALA A 716 27.01 -21.19 -5.92
CA ALA A 716 27.96 -20.08 -5.97
C ALA A 716 29.06 -20.36 -6.98
N THR A 717 29.49 -19.41 -7.80
CA THR A 717 30.53 -19.77 -8.79
C THR A 717 31.87 -20.07 -8.11
N ARG A 718 32.33 -19.29 -7.13
CA ARG A 718 33.65 -19.49 -6.53
C ARG A 718 33.57 -20.29 -5.24
N GLU A 719 33.07 -19.68 -4.16
CA GLU A 719 33.21 -20.22 -2.81
C GLU A 719 31.87 -20.28 -2.08
N GLY A 720 31.62 -21.37 -1.35
CA GLY A 720 30.47 -21.50 -0.46
C GLY A 720 29.14 -21.59 -1.21
N GLY A 721 28.85 -22.73 -1.83
CA GLY A 721 27.62 -22.89 -2.61
C GLY A 721 26.34 -22.64 -1.81
N ALA A 722 26.35 -22.86 -0.49
CA ALA A 722 25.33 -22.35 0.42
C ALA A 722 25.82 -21.11 1.20
N VAL A 723 26.91 -21.23 1.96
CA VAL A 723 27.40 -20.20 2.89
C VAL A 723 28.88 -19.90 2.64
N SER A 724 29.23 -18.61 2.58
CA SER A 724 30.61 -18.13 2.44
C SER A 724 30.95 -17.05 3.46
N LEU A 725 31.92 -17.33 4.34
CA LEU A 725 32.43 -16.38 5.36
C LEU A 725 33.86 -15.98 5.03
N GLN A 726 34.10 -14.71 4.70
CA GLN A 726 35.42 -14.22 4.28
C GLN A 726 36.30 -13.79 5.45
N ASN A 727 35.72 -13.32 6.54
CA ASN A 727 36.45 -12.93 7.75
C ASN A 727 35.56 -13.09 8.97
N GLY A 728 35.49 -14.33 9.47
CA GLY A 728 34.74 -14.69 10.66
C GLY A 728 34.52 -16.19 10.75
N ASP A 729 33.81 -16.57 11.81
CA ASP A 729 33.62 -17.95 12.23
C ASP A 729 32.15 -18.38 12.08
N TYR A 730 31.93 -19.70 12.04
CA TYR A 730 30.59 -20.29 12.11
C TYR A 730 30.46 -21.08 13.42
N TYR A 731 29.45 -20.77 14.22
CA TYR A 731 29.15 -21.41 15.49
C TYR A 731 27.75 -22.01 15.48
N GLN A 732 27.61 -23.29 15.83
CA GLN A 732 26.33 -23.98 15.96
C GLN A 732 26.17 -24.54 17.39
N SER A 733 25.09 -24.19 18.07
CA SER A 733 24.77 -24.74 19.39
C SER A 733 24.35 -26.21 19.33
N PRO A 734 24.54 -26.97 20.42
CA PRO A 734 23.97 -28.30 20.56
C PRO A 734 22.44 -28.26 20.36
N LYS A 735 21.87 -29.29 19.70
CA LYS A 735 20.43 -29.46 19.37
C LYS A 735 19.91 -28.78 18.09
N CYS A 736 20.75 -28.09 17.33
CA CYS A 736 20.34 -27.51 16.04
C CYS A 736 20.70 -28.45 14.89
N LYS A 737 19.88 -28.52 13.84
CA LYS A 737 20.24 -29.21 12.59
C LYS A 737 20.69 -28.21 11.52
N LEU A 738 21.82 -28.50 10.88
CA LEU A 738 22.27 -27.81 9.66
C LEU A 738 22.18 -28.80 8.49
N GLU A 739 21.23 -28.58 7.57
CA GLU A 739 21.04 -29.40 6.37
C GLU A 739 21.58 -28.68 5.14
N ILE A 740 22.46 -29.33 4.38
CA ILE A 740 22.97 -28.81 3.11
C ILE A 740 22.76 -29.87 2.03
N SER A 741 21.91 -29.54 1.07
CA SER A 741 21.44 -30.45 0.05
C SER A 741 21.60 -29.87 -1.36
N ARG A 742 22.19 -30.66 -2.26
CA ARG A 742 22.32 -30.34 -3.70
C ARG A 742 22.97 -28.98 -3.98
N CYS A 743 23.79 -28.48 -3.06
CA CYS A 743 24.49 -27.21 -3.24
C CYS A 743 25.75 -27.37 -4.10
N ARG A 744 26.12 -26.31 -4.83
CA ARG A 744 27.19 -26.35 -5.82
C ARG A 744 28.15 -25.16 -5.72
N SER A 745 29.44 -25.43 -5.91
CA SER A 745 30.45 -24.38 -6.17
C SER A 745 31.52 -24.81 -7.17
N PHE A 746 32.13 -23.89 -7.95
CA PHE A 746 33.24 -24.28 -8.83
C PHE A 746 34.58 -24.40 -8.08
N ASP A 747 34.91 -23.50 -7.15
CA ASP A 747 36.22 -23.53 -6.47
C ASP A 747 36.18 -24.35 -5.16
N TYR A 748 35.62 -23.79 -4.09
CA TYR A 748 35.76 -24.33 -2.72
C TYR A 748 34.44 -24.34 -1.93
N GLY A 749 34.16 -25.46 -1.25
CA GLY A 749 33.04 -25.58 -0.31
C GLY A 749 31.67 -25.52 -0.98
N ALA A 750 31.24 -26.61 -1.62
CA ALA A 750 29.94 -26.71 -2.28
C ALA A 750 28.77 -26.37 -1.35
N GLY A 751 28.91 -26.66 -0.06
CA GLY A 751 28.00 -26.21 0.99
C GLY A 751 28.57 -25.00 1.74
N LEU A 752 29.57 -25.25 2.57
CA LEU A 752 30.09 -24.26 3.53
C LEU A 752 31.56 -23.92 3.24
N PHE A 753 31.86 -22.62 3.13
CA PHE A 753 33.23 -22.10 3.07
C PHE A 753 33.46 -21.06 4.17
N VAL A 754 34.44 -21.27 5.04
CA VAL A 754 34.74 -20.37 6.18
C VAL A 754 36.23 -20.04 6.24
N MET A 755 36.58 -18.75 6.21
CA MET A 755 37.98 -18.33 6.37
C MET A 755 38.48 -18.46 7.82
N GLY A 756 37.60 -18.31 8.80
CA GLY A 756 37.87 -18.59 10.22
C GLY A 756 37.61 -20.04 10.61
N LYS A 757 37.12 -20.25 11.84
CA LYS A 757 36.76 -21.55 12.42
C LYS A 757 35.31 -21.93 12.13
N ALA A 758 35.04 -23.22 12.01
CA ALA A 758 33.68 -23.75 11.99
C ALA A 758 33.51 -24.74 13.15
N ASN A 759 32.65 -24.39 14.12
CA ASN A 759 32.28 -25.23 15.25
C ASN A 759 30.82 -25.65 15.10
N LEU A 760 30.60 -26.91 14.72
CA LEU A 760 29.32 -27.44 14.30
C LEU A 760 28.88 -28.60 15.21
N SER A 761 27.59 -28.68 15.49
CA SER A 761 27.01 -29.76 16.29
C SER A 761 26.48 -30.86 15.39
N ARG A 762 25.32 -30.68 14.73
CA ARG A 762 24.74 -31.69 13.84
C ARG A 762 24.62 -31.15 12.42
N VAL A 763 25.30 -31.82 11.49
CA VAL A 763 25.35 -31.46 10.06
C VAL A 763 24.88 -32.63 9.21
N GLU A 764 23.95 -32.38 8.29
CA GLU A 764 23.44 -33.34 7.33
C GLU A 764 23.77 -32.89 5.90
N LEU A 765 24.49 -33.73 5.15
CA LEU A 765 24.94 -33.44 3.79
C LEU A 765 24.28 -34.38 2.78
N PHE A 766 23.71 -33.82 1.71
CA PHE A 766 23.03 -34.59 0.67
C PHE A 766 23.42 -34.13 -0.74
N HIS A 767 24.14 -34.96 -1.50
CA HIS A 767 24.48 -34.70 -2.92
C HIS A 767 25.09 -33.31 -3.23
N ASN A 768 26.04 -32.83 -2.42
CA ASN A 768 26.72 -31.56 -2.67
C ASN A 768 27.89 -31.75 -3.63
N PHE A 769 28.06 -30.86 -4.62
CA PHE A 769 29.04 -31.03 -5.68
C PHE A 769 29.94 -29.80 -5.87
N ALA A 770 31.26 -29.99 -5.76
CA ALA A 770 32.25 -28.96 -6.10
C ALA A 770 33.11 -29.41 -7.29
N TRP A 771 33.13 -28.62 -8.37
CA TRP A 771 33.78 -29.01 -9.64
C TRP A 771 35.32 -29.05 -9.53
N GLY A 772 35.93 -28.11 -8.81
CA GLY A 772 37.39 -28.01 -8.71
C GLY A 772 37.98 -28.89 -7.60
N SER A 773 37.48 -28.75 -6.36
CA SER A 773 38.07 -29.39 -5.19
C SER A 773 37.30 -30.59 -4.62
N GLY A 774 36.06 -30.83 -5.07
CA GLY A 774 35.20 -31.89 -4.53
C GLY A 774 34.78 -31.69 -3.06
N MET A 775 35.06 -30.53 -2.46
CA MET A 775 34.82 -30.31 -1.03
C MET A 775 33.41 -29.82 -0.76
N ALA A 776 32.66 -30.56 0.07
CA ALA A 776 31.36 -30.14 0.58
C ALA A 776 31.51 -29.03 1.61
N MET A 777 32.55 -29.09 2.45
CA MET A 777 32.85 -28.10 3.48
C MET A 777 34.34 -27.80 3.52
N ALA A 778 34.71 -26.52 3.59
CA ALA A 778 36.10 -26.10 3.64
C ALA A 778 36.32 -24.95 4.64
N SER A 779 37.43 -25.02 5.38
CA SER A 779 37.91 -23.92 6.22
C SER A 779 39.39 -23.64 6.04
N ARG A 780 39.81 -22.38 6.22
CA ARG A 780 41.23 -22.00 6.25
C ARG A 780 41.88 -22.11 7.64
N GLN A 781 41.13 -22.49 8.68
CA GLN A 781 41.64 -22.71 10.03
C GLN A 781 41.25 -24.09 10.57
N GLU A 782 40.13 -24.18 11.28
CA GLU A 782 39.72 -25.34 12.05
C GLU A 782 38.26 -25.69 11.79
N VAL A 783 37.96 -26.98 11.67
CA VAL A 783 36.60 -27.51 11.58
C VAL A 783 36.42 -28.53 12.70
N PHE A 784 35.49 -28.24 13.60
CA PHE A 784 35.00 -29.15 14.63
C PHE A 784 33.55 -29.54 14.30
N ILE A 785 33.25 -30.84 14.28
CA ILE A 785 31.89 -31.36 14.08
C ILE A 785 31.60 -32.44 15.11
N ASP A 786 30.52 -32.30 15.89
CA ASP A 786 30.09 -33.32 16.85
C ASP A 786 29.45 -34.54 16.17
N GLN A 787 28.49 -34.29 15.28
CA GLN A 787 27.76 -35.29 14.50
C GLN A 787 27.65 -34.89 13.02
N LEU A 788 28.17 -35.73 12.13
CA LEU A 788 28.08 -35.55 10.68
C LEU A 788 27.34 -36.71 10.03
N VAL A 789 26.32 -36.45 9.21
CA VAL A 789 25.57 -37.48 8.49
C VAL A 789 25.60 -37.21 6.99
N PHE A 790 26.04 -38.18 6.21
CA PHE A 790 25.93 -38.16 4.76
C PHE A 790 24.70 -38.97 4.32
N LEU A 791 23.80 -38.34 3.55
CA LEU A 791 22.50 -38.92 3.20
C LEU A 791 22.38 -39.32 1.72
N GLY A 792 23.41 -39.12 0.89
CA GLY A 792 23.34 -39.34 -0.56
C GLY A 792 24.61 -39.92 -1.18
N GLU A 793 24.47 -40.45 -2.39
CA GLU A 793 25.55 -41.08 -3.15
C GLU A 793 26.48 -40.00 -3.74
N GLY A 794 27.79 -40.15 -3.56
CA GLY A 794 28.80 -39.21 -4.05
C GLY A 794 30.01 -39.07 -3.13
N GLU A 795 31.11 -38.52 -3.67
CA GLU A 795 32.25 -38.13 -2.86
C GLU A 795 31.93 -36.84 -2.10
N SER A 796 31.94 -36.89 -0.77
CA SER A 796 31.85 -35.68 0.06
C SER A 796 33.13 -35.52 0.86
N VAL A 797 33.77 -34.35 0.69
CA VAL A 797 35.03 -34.04 1.37
C VAL A 797 34.87 -32.88 2.35
N VAL A 798 35.33 -33.07 3.59
CA VAL A 798 35.51 -32.00 4.58
C VAL A 798 37.01 -31.72 4.70
N ALA A 799 37.43 -30.47 4.52
CA ALA A 799 38.85 -30.13 4.60
C ALA A 799 39.16 -28.83 5.36
N ALA A 800 40.20 -28.88 6.19
CA ALA A 800 40.79 -27.72 6.84
C ALA A 800 42.24 -28.03 7.27
N PRO A 801 43.04 -27.04 7.71
CA PRO A 801 44.28 -27.32 8.42
C PRO A 801 44.09 -28.24 9.63
N LYS A 802 43.07 -28.00 10.45
CA LYS A 802 42.70 -28.87 11.58
C LYS A 802 41.26 -29.35 11.43
N VAL A 803 41.04 -30.67 11.43
CA VAL A 803 39.71 -31.28 11.34
C VAL A 803 39.51 -32.24 12.51
N THR A 804 38.47 -31.99 13.30
CA THR A 804 38.04 -32.86 14.40
C THR A 804 36.57 -33.22 14.20
N VAL A 805 36.27 -34.51 14.05
CA VAL A 805 34.91 -35.03 13.89
C VAL A 805 34.68 -36.11 14.94
N ARG A 806 33.76 -35.92 15.89
CA ARG A 806 33.53 -36.90 16.97
C ARG A 806 32.80 -38.15 16.48
N TRP A 807 31.73 -37.95 15.71
CA TRP A 807 30.97 -39.04 15.11
C TRP A 807 30.55 -38.69 13.69
N ALA A 808 30.72 -39.63 12.76
CA ALA A 808 30.32 -39.49 11.37
C ALA A 808 29.62 -40.74 10.84
N ASN A 809 28.48 -40.54 10.18
CA ASN A 809 27.74 -41.58 9.48
C ASN A 809 27.87 -41.43 7.97
N CYS A 810 28.61 -42.37 7.38
CA CYS A 810 28.84 -42.49 5.95
C CYS A 810 28.14 -43.71 5.33
N SER A 811 27.19 -44.36 6.02
CA SER A 811 26.56 -45.59 5.53
C SER A 811 25.77 -45.41 4.22
N ARG A 812 25.38 -44.17 3.90
CA ARG A 812 24.67 -43.83 2.65
C ARG A 812 25.55 -43.12 1.62
N ALA A 813 26.82 -42.86 1.94
CA ALA A 813 27.75 -42.23 1.01
C ALA A 813 28.61 -43.29 0.32
N SER A 814 28.81 -43.15 -1.00
CA SER A 814 29.72 -44.02 -1.73
C SER A 814 31.17 -43.82 -1.27
N GLN A 815 31.55 -42.58 -0.93
CA GLN A 815 32.81 -42.26 -0.26
C GLN A 815 32.67 -41.02 0.63
N CYS A 816 33.22 -41.09 1.86
CA CYS A 816 33.35 -39.91 2.71
C CYS A 816 34.82 -39.71 3.08
N ARG A 817 35.37 -38.51 2.85
CA ARG A 817 36.78 -38.21 3.15
C ARG A 817 36.91 -36.95 4.00
N PHE A 818 37.82 -37.00 4.95
CA PHE A 818 38.22 -35.91 5.82
C PHE A 818 39.69 -35.61 5.54
N ARG A 819 40.03 -34.33 5.37
CA ARG A 819 41.40 -33.90 5.08
C ARG A 819 41.87 -32.84 6.07
N GLY A 820 42.86 -33.20 6.89
CA GLY A 820 43.46 -32.33 7.90
C GLY A 820 44.98 -32.23 7.71
N LYS A 821 45.49 -31.06 7.27
CA LYS A 821 46.94 -30.91 6.97
C LYS A 821 47.82 -30.91 8.23
N GLN A 822 47.34 -30.31 9.31
CA GLN A 822 48.04 -30.15 10.59
C GLN A 822 47.52 -31.12 11.65
N LEU A 823 46.20 -31.28 11.73
CA LEU A 823 45.55 -32.21 12.66
C LEU A 823 44.34 -32.85 11.98
N LEU A 824 44.21 -34.16 12.13
CA LEU A 824 43.05 -34.91 11.69
C LEU A 824 42.63 -35.93 12.74
N GLU A 825 41.55 -35.63 13.44
CA GLU A 825 40.93 -36.50 14.44
C GLU A 825 39.52 -36.85 13.98
N VAL A 826 39.30 -38.12 13.66
CA VAL A 826 37.96 -38.64 13.36
C VAL A 826 37.70 -39.73 14.38
N GLY A 827 36.68 -39.57 15.22
CA GLY A 827 36.29 -40.53 16.24
C GLY A 827 35.61 -41.74 15.62
N ASP A 828 34.32 -41.91 15.92
CA ASP A 828 33.52 -43.02 15.41
C ASP A 828 33.01 -42.75 14.01
N LEU A 829 33.30 -43.68 13.10
CA LEU A 829 32.99 -43.57 11.70
C LEU A 829 32.17 -44.78 11.23
N LEU A 830 30.86 -44.60 11.03
CA LEU A 830 29.98 -45.63 10.48
C LEU A 830 30.15 -45.69 8.96
N CYS A 831 30.80 -46.74 8.45
CA CYS A 831 30.97 -46.95 7.01
C CYS A 831 29.94 -47.93 6.47
N ALA A 832 29.56 -47.74 5.21
CA ALA A 832 28.71 -48.68 4.47
C ALA A 832 29.45 -49.99 4.19
N LYS A 833 28.70 -51.08 4.01
CA LYS A 833 29.22 -52.31 3.40
C LYS A 833 29.96 -51.98 2.10
N GLY A 834 31.05 -52.69 1.86
CA GLY A 834 31.96 -52.42 0.75
C GLY A 834 33.09 -51.44 1.06
N SER A 835 33.02 -50.73 2.18
CA SER A 835 33.97 -49.67 2.53
C SER A 835 34.57 -49.88 3.92
N GLY A 836 35.84 -49.55 4.06
CA GLY A 836 36.54 -49.58 5.34
C GLY A 836 37.08 -48.20 5.72
N ARG A 837 37.45 -48.08 7.00
CA ARG A 837 38.12 -46.92 7.55
C ARG A 837 39.51 -46.78 6.94
N LEU A 838 39.71 -45.68 6.25
CA LEU A 838 41.01 -45.18 5.83
C LEU A 838 41.54 -44.24 6.91
N LYS A 839 42.80 -44.42 7.31
CA LYS A 839 43.58 -43.41 8.05
C LYS A 839 44.98 -43.39 7.46
N TYR A 840 45.29 -42.39 6.66
CA TYR A 840 46.59 -42.24 6.02
C TYR A 840 47.05 -40.78 6.04
N GLY A 841 48.02 -40.49 6.92
CA GLY A 841 48.59 -39.15 7.07
C GLY A 841 47.51 -38.08 7.35
N SER A 842 47.33 -37.18 6.38
CA SER A 842 46.37 -36.07 6.45
C SER A 842 44.97 -36.39 5.92
N VAL A 843 44.65 -37.68 5.67
CA VAL A 843 43.35 -38.12 5.16
C VAL A 843 42.78 -39.26 6.00
N ALA A 844 41.49 -39.18 6.31
CA ALA A 844 40.72 -40.22 6.99
C ALA A 844 39.33 -40.33 6.35
N GLY A 845 38.61 -41.44 6.54
CA GLY A 845 37.25 -41.56 6.03
C GLY A 845 36.86 -42.98 5.66
N CYS A 846 35.70 -43.16 5.04
CA CYS A 846 35.25 -44.44 4.50
C CYS A 846 35.59 -44.47 3.01
N VAL A 847 36.44 -45.43 2.63
CA VAL A 847 36.79 -45.66 1.22
C VAL A 847 36.44 -47.08 0.81
N PRO A 848 36.09 -47.30 -0.46
CA PRO A 848 35.85 -48.64 -0.98
C PRO A 848 37.06 -49.54 -0.72
N CYS A 849 36.81 -50.78 -0.29
CA CYS A 849 37.88 -51.74 -0.11
C CYS A 849 38.65 -51.95 -1.42
N ARG A 850 39.99 -51.91 -1.35
CA ARG A 850 40.86 -52.16 -2.50
C ARG A 850 40.67 -53.59 -3.02
N THR A 851 41.00 -53.83 -4.28
CA THR A 851 41.00 -55.16 -4.88
C THR A 851 41.72 -56.17 -3.97
N GLY A 852 41.06 -57.30 -3.70
CA GLY A 852 41.58 -58.31 -2.78
C GLY A 852 41.27 -58.06 -1.30
N ARG A 853 40.42 -57.09 -0.95
CA ARG A 853 39.85 -56.90 0.39
C ARG A 853 38.35 -56.69 0.32
N VAL A 854 37.64 -57.02 1.39
CA VAL A 854 36.17 -56.98 1.45
C VAL A 854 35.69 -56.45 2.81
N GLN A 855 34.51 -55.82 2.82
CA GLN A 855 33.78 -55.50 4.05
C GLN A 855 32.29 -55.79 3.81
N LEU A 856 31.73 -56.78 4.52
CA LEU A 856 30.37 -57.23 4.22
C LEU A 856 29.28 -56.37 4.87
N TRP A 857 29.55 -55.72 6.01
CA TRP A 857 28.50 -55.08 6.80
C TRP A 857 28.80 -53.60 7.04
N ASP A 858 27.73 -52.85 7.28
CA ASP A 858 27.85 -51.53 7.88
C ASP A 858 28.45 -51.70 9.28
N GLY A 859 29.46 -50.90 9.61
CA GLY A 859 30.16 -51.04 10.88
C GLY A 859 30.73 -49.70 11.35
N ILE A 860 30.93 -49.57 12.67
CA ILE A 860 31.64 -48.44 13.27
C ILE A 860 33.13 -48.74 13.21
N ASN A 861 33.89 -47.87 12.56
CA ASN A 861 35.32 -48.00 12.31
C ASN A 861 35.73 -49.33 11.67
N PRO A 862 35.03 -49.85 10.64
CA PRO A 862 35.30 -51.17 10.11
C PRO A 862 36.60 -51.17 9.32
N GLU A 863 37.39 -52.24 9.43
CA GLU A 863 38.59 -52.41 8.61
C GLU A 863 38.30 -53.37 7.44
N CYS A 864 38.78 -53.04 6.24
CA CYS A 864 38.68 -53.95 5.11
C CYS A 864 39.55 -55.18 5.37
N VAL A 865 38.92 -56.35 5.49
CA VAL A 865 39.63 -57.61 5.73
C VAL A 865 40.16 -58.19 4.42
N PRO A 866 41.33 -58.88 4.43
CA PRO A 866 41.83 -59.59 3.26
C PRO A 866 40.78 -60.53 2.67
N CYS A 867 40.70 -60.57 1.34
CA CYS A 867 39.87 -61.54 0.66
C CYS A 867 40.38 -62.95 1.00
N PRO A 868 39.51 -63.85 1.49
CA PRO A 868 39.90 -65.22 1.79
C PRO A 868 40.53 -65.90 0.57
N ALA A 869 41.64 -66.63 0.77
CA ALA A 869 42.44 -67.21 -0.31
C ALA A 869 41.64 -68.29 -1.08
N ASN A 870 41.50 -68.16 -2.41
CA ASN A 870 40.63 -68.97 -3.29
C ASN A 870 39.17 -68.54 -3.39
N ALA A 871 38.79 -67.40 -2.80
CA ALA A 871 37.54 -66.70 -3.12
C ALA A 871 37.80 -65.56 -4.12
N ILE A 872 36.76 -65.16 -4.87
CA ILE A 872 36.77 -63.95 -5.70
C ILE A 872 35.95 -62.89 -4.96
N CYS A 873 36.61 -61.91 -4.36
CA CYS A 873 35.92 -60.83 -3.66
C CYS A 873 35.74 -59.60 -4.55
N SER A 874 34.54 -59.03 -4.52
CA SER A 874 34.36 -57.60 -4.75
C SER A 874 34.59 -56.85 -3.44
N ASN A 875 34.44 -55.53 -3.44
CA ASN A 875 34.57 -54.74 -2.22
C ASN A 875 33.49 -55.10 -1.17
N ALA A 876 32.28 -55.48 -1.59
CA ALA A 876 31.11 -55.71 -0.75
C ALA A 876 30.55 -57.14 -0.81
N THR A 877 31.09 -58.00 -1.67
CA THR A 877 30.62 -59.38 -1.86
C THR A 877 31.78 -60.35 -1.94
N ILE A 878 31.59 -61.57 -1.42
CA ILE A 878 32.57 -62.65 -1.52
C ILE A 878 31.95 -63.77 -2.34
N ASN A 879 32.52 -64.08 -3.50
CA ASN A 879 32.12 -65.24 -4.30
C ASN A 879 33.03 -66.43 -3.97
N VAL A 880 32.45 -67.43 -3.34
CA VAL A 880 33.15 -68.63 -2.86
C VAL A 880 32.89 -69.78 -3.82
N ARG A 881 33.94 -70.47 -4.25
CA ARG A 881 33.83 -71.64 -5.13
C ARG A 881 33.21 -72.82 -4.37
N ALA A 882 32.50 -73.68 -5.11
CA ALA A 882 31.95 -74.92 -4.55
C ALA A 882 33.02 -75.77 -3.83
N GLY A 883 32.68 -76.29 -2.65
CA GLY A 883 33.55 -77.06 -1.76
C GLY A 883 34.29 -76.24 -0.70
N LEU A 884 34.06 -74.92 -0.62
CA LEU A 884 34.65 -74.03 0.38
C LEU A 884 33.55 -73.26 1.13
N ASP A 885 33.82 -72.95 2.40
CA ASP A 885 32.99 -72.12 3.28
C ASP A 885 33.87 -71.05 3.95
N VAL A 886 33.26 -69.92 4.34
CA VAL A 886 33.97 -68.79 4.95
C VAL A 886 33.43 -68.57 6.36
N SER A 887 34.32 -68.48 7.34
CA SER A 887 33.90 -68.20 8.73
C SER A 887 33.33 -66.79 8.84
N PHE A 888 32.10 -66.65 9.34
CA PHE A 888 31.53 -65.34 9.65
C PHE A 888 32.25 -64.61 10.78
N ALA A 889 32.82 -65.35 11.74
CA ALA A 889 33.60 -64.77 12.84
C ALA A 889 34.96 -64.22 12.37
N ASN A 890 35.50 -64.76 11.27
CA ASN A 890 36.74 -64.31 10.68
C ASN A 890 36.72 -64.58 9.17
N LEU A 891 36.30 -63.57 8.41
CA LEU A 891 36.18 -63.65 6.94
C LEU A 891 37.51 -63.99 6.23
N SER A 892 38.66 -63.90 6.91
CA SER A 892 39.95 -64.30 6.34
C SER A 892 40.17 -65.82 6.38
N ARG A 893 39.36 -66.57 7.13
CA ARG A 893 39.46 -68.04 7.25
C ARG A 893 38.51 -68.73 6.28
N ILE A 894 39.08 -69.62 5.47
CA ILE A 894 38.32 -70.58 4.65
C ILE A 894 38.36 -71.95 5.29
N PHE A 895 37.21 -72.59 5.32
CA PHE A 895 37.08 -74.02 5.60
C PHE A 895 36.90 -74.78 4.30
N ARG A 896 37.54 -75.95 4.19
CA ARG A 896 37.21 -76.92 3.15
C ARG A 896 36.06 -77.75 3.65
N CYS A 897 35.01 -77.83 2.83
CA CYS A 897 33.84 -78.60 3.20
C CYS A 897 34.08 -80.10 2.96
N PRO A 898 33.37 -80.98 3.68
CA PRO A 898 33.53 -82.42 3.55
C PRO A 898 33.37 -82.93 2.10
N ASN A 899 32.47 -82.31 1.34
CA ASN A 899 32.30 -82.55 -0.08
C ASN A 899 31.74 -81.29 -0.78
N LYS A 900 31.75 -81.27 -2.12
CA LYS A 900 31.22 -80.14 -2.93
C LYS A 900 29.71 -79.95 -2.80
N ARG A 901 28.96 -80.96 -2.33
CA ARG A 901 27.51 -80.87 -2.11
C ARG A 901 27.19 -80.17 -0.80
N ALA A 902 28.02 -80.33 0.23
CA ALA A 902 27.90 -79.68 1.53
C ALA A 902 28.05 -78.16 1.42
N CYS A 903 28.91 -77.68 0.52
CA CYS A 903 29.09 -76.27 0.20
C CYS A 903 28.97 -76.05 -1.31
N PRO A 904 27.78 -75.72 -1.81
CA PRO A 904 27.58 -75.45 -3.24
C PRO A 904 28.39 -74.24 -3.74
N GLY A 905 28.96 -73.44 -2.83
CA GLY A 905 29.53 -72.14 -3.15
C GLY A 905 28.42 -71.12 -3.39
N GLY A 906 28.80 -69.89 -3.73
CA GLY A 906 27.84 -68.81 -3.95
C GLY A 906 28.40 -67.43 -3.63
N GLU A 907 27.57 -66.42 -3.84
CA GLU A 907 27.88 -65.04 -3.50
C GLU A 907 27.38 -64.72 -2.09
N LEU A 908 28.29 -64.44 -1.17
CA LEU A 908 28.00 -63.84 0.12
C LEU A 908 27.81 -62.34 -0.06
N ARG A 909 26.60 -61.87 0.25
CA ARG A 909 26.25 -60.46 0.33
C ARG A 909 25.96 -60.07 1.78
N GLY A 910 26.28 -58.82 2.12
CA GLY A 910 26.11 -58.27 3.47
C GLY A 910 24.69 -58.20 4.02
N ASP A 911 23.68 -58.41 3.19
CA ASP A 911 22.26 -58.38 3.54
C ASP A 911 21.70 -59.75 3.95
N HIS A 912 22.46 -60.84 3.77
CA HIS A 912 22.07 -62.14 4.30
C HIS A 912 22.20 -62.13 5.82
N ARG A 913 21.07 -62.31 6.52
CA ARG A 913 21.03 -62.50 7.98
C ARG A 913 21.96 -63.66 8.38
N LEU A 914 22.56 -63.54 9.56
CA LEU A 914 23.59 -64.38 10.19
C LEU A 914 23.35 -65.91 10.21
N ASP A 915 22.21 -66.39 9.70
CA ASP A 915 21.78 -67.79 9.79
C ASP A 915 22.13 -68.63 8.54
N PHE A 916 22.65 -68.03 7.46
CA PHE A 916 23.05 -68.77 6.25
C PHE A 916 24.58 -68.80 6.12
N VAL A 917 25.20 -69.77 6.78
CA VAL A 917 26.48 -70.35 6.34
C VAL A 917 26.30 -70.85 4.90
N LEU A 918 27.34 -70.84 4.05
CA LEU A 918 27.27 -71.29 2.64
C LEU A 918 26.97 -72.80 2.48
N CYS A 919 26.44 -73.42 3.51
CA CYS A 919 26.02 -74.80 3.58
C CYS A 919 24.80 -75.05 2.69
N ALA A 920 24.80 -76.17 1.98
CA ALA A 920 23.57 -76.71 1.42
C ALA A 920 22.58 -77.06 2.53
N LYS A 921 21.28 -77.10 2.17
CA LYS A 921 20.21 -77.55 3.06
C LYS A 921 20.63 -78.89 3.70
N GLY A 922 20.63 -78.94 5.03
CA GLY A 922 21.00 -80.13 5.80
C GLY A 922 22.38 -80.14 6.43
N TYR A 923 23.22 -79.15 6.15
CA TYR A 923 24.54 -78.98 6.78
C TYR A 923 24.57 -77.69 7.61
N ILE A 924 25.27 -77.69 8.73
CA ILE A 924 25.43 -76.55 9.66
C ILE A 924 26.84 -76.49 10.25
N GLY A 925 27.17 -75.34 10.85
CA GLY A 925 28.45 -75.09 11.53
C GLY A 925 29.57 -74.66 10.57
N ASP A 926 30.68 -74.16 11.15
CA ASP A 926 31.87 -73.76 10.40
C ASP A 926 32.36 -74.91 9.49
N GLY A 927 32.49 -74.65 8.19
CA GLY A 927 32.90 -75.63 7.20
C GLY A 927 31.83 -76.66 6.83
N CYS A 928 30.58 -76.47 7.27
CA CYS A 928 29.45 -77.35 6.97
C CYS A 928 29.72 -78.81 7.34
N THR A 929 30.44 -79.02 8.46
CA THR A 929 30.93 -80.34 8.90
C THR A 929 29.92 -81.12 9.73
N LYS A 930 28.83 -80.49 10.16
CA LYS A 930 27.77 -81.12 10.97
C LYS A 930 26.46 -81.17 10.20
N CYS A 931 25.68 -82.24 10.38
CA CYS A 931 24.32 -82.28 9.85
C CYS A 931 23.39 -81.40 10.69
N ALA A 932 22.44 -80.74 10.02
CA ALA A 932 21.34 -80.02 10.68
C ALA A 932 20.52 -81.00 11.53
N PRO A 933 19.82 -80.56 12.59
CA PRO A 933 19.02 -81.45 13.44
C PRO A 933 17.96 -82.27 12.70
N THR A 934 17.55 -81.83 11.51
CA THR A 934 16.59 -82.53 10.64
C THR A 934 17.25 -83.50 9.65
N HIS A 935 18.57 -83.66 9.68
CA HIS A 935 19.35 -84.47 8.75
C HIS A 935 20.30 -85.40 9.52
N GLY A 936 20.59 -86.56 8.93
CA GLY A 936 21.53 -87.55 9.46
C GLY A 936 22.65 -87.83 8.46
N THR A 937 23.78 -88.35 8.93
CA THR A 937 24.87 -88.80 8.05
C THR A 937 24.41 -90.02 7.24
N SER A 938 24.71 -90.04 5.95
CA SER A 938 24.43 -91.19 5.08
C SER A 938 25.35 -92.36 5.42
N ASP A 939 24.81 -93.59 5.41
CA ASP A 939 25.60 -94.81 5.54
C ASP A 939 26.55 -95.01 4.33
N ASP A 940 26.16 -94.51 3.16
CA ASP A 940 26.93 -94.65 1.91
C ASP A 940 28.08 -93.63 1.79
N ASP A 941 27.96 -92.49 2.49
CA ASP A 941 28.97 -91.44 2.55
C ASP A 941 28.81 -90.70 3.88
N ILE A 942 29.72 -90.98 4.82
CA ILE A 942 29.71 -90.39 6.16
C ILE A 942 29.82 -88.85 6.15
N LEU A 943 30.24 -88.27 5.02
CA LEU A 943 30.36 -86.84 4.81
C LEU A 943 29.12 -86.21 4.17
N SER A 944 28.10 -87.00 3.82
CA SER A 944 26.84 -86.54 3.23
C SER A 944 25.71 -86.53 4.25
N CYS A 945 25.05 -85.39 4.43
CA CYS A 945 23.85 -85.25 5.25
C CYS A 945 22.59 -85.43 4.39
N LEU A 946 21.74 -86.38 4.78
CA LEU A 946 20.45 -86.65 4.13
C LEU A 946 19.31 -86.24 5.06
N GLU A 947 18.24 -85.69 4.49
CA GLU A 947 17.06 -85.27 5.25
C GLU A 947 16.47 -86.51 5.95
N CYS A 948 16.40 -86.47 7.27
CA CYS A 948 15.76 -87.53 8.04
C CYS A 948 14.30 -87.61 7.59
N ALA A 949 13.80 -88.81 7.32
CA ALA A 949 12.42 -88.98 6.90
C ALA A 949 11.50 -88.33 7.93
N THR A 950 10.67 -87.39 7.50
CA THR A 950 9.71 -86.71 8.39
C THR A 950 8.48 -87.57 8.66
N ASP A 951 8.26 -88.57 7.79
CA ASP A 951 7.18 -89.56 7.91
C ASP A 951 7.48 -90.57 9.05
N PRO A 952 6.60 -90.67 10.07
CA PRO A 952 6.75 -91.60 11.19
C PRO A 952 6.91 -93.07 10.77
N TRP A 953 6.27 -93.49 9.67
CA TRP A 953 6.36 -94.87 9.18
C TRP A 953 7.74 -95.17 8.62
N ILE A 954 8.33 -94.24 7.87
CA ILE A 954 9.67 -94.39 7.32
C ILE A 954 10.71 -94.35 8.45
N LYS A 955 10.54 -93.51 9.47
CA LYS A 955 11.39 -93.54 10.68
C LYS A 955 11.33 -94.89 11.39
N GLY A 956 10.13 -95.46 11.56
CA GLY A 956 9.94 -96.78 12.16
C GLY A 956 10.67 -97.88 11.40
N LEU A 957 10.59 -97.86 10.06
CA LEU A 957 11.26 -98.83 9.20
C LEU A 957 12.79 -98.69 9.24
N GLN A 958 13.31 -97.46 9.27
CA GLN A 958 14.75 -97.19 9.36
C GLN A 958 15.34 -97.57 10.72
N ILE A 959 14.63 -97.31 11.83
CA ILE A 959 15.01 -97.73 13.18
C ILE A 959 15.03 -99.27 13.27
N ALA A 960 14.01 -99.95 12.72
CA ALA A 960 13.98 -101.41 12.67
C ALA A 960 15.15 -101.99 11.86
N LYS A 961 15.53 -101.36 10.74
CA LYS A 961 16.69 -101.75 9.93
C LYS A 961 18.02 -101.54 10.66
N MET A 962 18.15 -100.47 11.45
CA MET A 962 19.33 -100.19 12.28
C MET A 962 19.50 -101.24 13.40
N PHE A 963 18.41 -101.54 14.12
CA PHE A 963 18.43 -102.60 15.14
C PHE A 963 18.69 -103.99 14.54
N ALA A 964 18.20 -104.28 13.33
CA ALA A 964 18.49 -105.54 12.65
C ALA A 964 19.98 -105.68 12.25
N LYS A 965 20.65 -104.58 11.89
CA LYS A 965 22.07 -104.55 11.48
C LYS A 965 23.00 -104.82 12.67
N ASP A 966 22.69 -104.29 13.86
CA ASP A 966 23.50 -104.48 15.07
C ASP A 966 23.16 -105.75 15.85
N ALA A 967 21.91 -106.24 15.79
CA ALA A 967 21.52 -107.54 16.36
C ALA A 967 22.17 -108.73 15.62
N LEU A 968 22.43 -108.59 14.30
CA LEU A 968 23.19 -109.58 13.53
C LEU A 968 24.66 -109.64 13.94
N MET A 969 25.30 -108.52 14.29
CA MET A 969 26.71 -108.49 14.72
C MET A 969 26.91 -109.04 16.15
N PHE A 970 25.95 -108.87 17.06
CA PHE A 970 26.00 -109.50 18.40
C PHE A 970 25.57 -110.98 18.41
N GLY A 971 24.75 -111.41 17.44
CA GLY A 971 24.36 -112.81 17.28
C GLY A 971 25.50 -113.74 16.85
N PHE A 972 26.47 -113.27 16.07
CA PHE A 972 27.62 -114.07 15.62
C PHE A 972 28.74 -114.19 16.68
N SER A 973 28.82 -113.30 17.68
CA SER A 973 29.85 -113.38 18.73
C SER A 973 29.46 -114.32 19.88
N ALA A 974 28.17 -114.55 20.12
CA ALA A 974 27.67 -115.40 21.20
C ALA A 974 27.61 -116.90 20.85
N ILE A 975 27.65 -117.27 19.56
CA ILE A 975 27.63 -118.66 19.09
C ILE A 975 29.05 -119.29 19.08
N GLY A 976 30.12 -118.48 19.10
CA GLY A 976 31.50 -118.97 19.15
C GLY A 976 32.00 -119.40 20.55
N LEU A 977 31.35 -118.97 21.63
CA LEU A 977 31.82 -119.19 23.01
C LEU A 977 31.14 -120.37 23.75
N MET A 978 30.16 -121.03 23.13
CA MET A 978 29.46 -122.21 23.69
C MET A 978 29.80 -123.54 22.97
N ALA A 979 30.84 -123.55 22.14
CA ALA A 979 31.37 -124.75 21.48
C ALA A 979 32.77 -125.12 22.04
N ALA A 980 32.86 -125.23 23.37
CA ALA A 980 33.90 -126.00 24.05
C ALA A 980 33.25 -127.24 24.69
N GLU A 981 34.04 -128.30 24.88
CA GLU A 981 33.72 -129.54 25.63
C GLU A 981 33.02 -130.68 24.87
N ASN A 982 33.82 -131.48 24.13
CA ASN A 982 34.14 -132.87 24.52
C ASN A 982 34.78 -133.67 23.36
N LYS A 983 36.09 -133.96 23.46
CA LYS A 983 36.66 -135.32 23.27
C LYS A 983 38.19 -135.36 23.44
N HIS A 984 38.61 -135.85 24.61
CA HIS A 984 39.55 -136.95 24.85
C HIS A 984 40.81 -137.16 23.97
N SER A 985 41.96 -137.13 24.68
CA SER A 985 43.10 -138.08 24.68
C SER A 985 43.86 -138.41 23.38
N ALA A 986 45.18 -138.14 23.36
CA ALA A 986 46.25 -139.14 23.58
C ALA A 986 47.64 -138.65 23.09
N PHE A 987 48.63 -138.78 23.99
CA PHE A 987 50.08 -139.02 23.82
C PHE A 987 50.96 -138.16 22.90
N GLY A 988 52.06 -137.65 23.49
CA GLY A 988 53.28 -137.23 22.81
C GLY A 988 53.91 -135.97 23.37
#